data_AF-A0A1B0D1W8-F1
#
_entry.id   AF-A0A1B0D1W8-F1
#
_cell.length_a   1.000
_cell.length_b   1.000
_cell.length_c   1.000
_cell.angle_alpha   90.00
_cell.angle_beta   90.00
_cell.angle_gamma   90.00
#
_symmetry.space_group_name_H-M   'P 1'
#
loop_
_entity.id
_entity.type
_entity.pdbx_description
1 polymer ?
#
loop_
_entity_poly.entity_id
_entity_poly.type
_entity_poly.pdbx_seq_one_letter_code
_entity_poly.pdbx_strand_id
1 'polypeptide(L)'
;YKQRRFNLFREESEGYAKLITELNKEISDTTTVQSMLEIIKSLIGCFNSDPNRVLDIILESFETRPDQDRLFVPLLQAYMPDGQIICEVLGYKYSHYADVGTPASLYKVTAILLQNSVISLDEIYSWPSDKTIIADWETEMTNAKEFVRKLNIVSTNKDKEPENEPEKDVPQDKYSNNQKFGLCEALLRVGDWITAQQLIKKLPEQSTIVHEPIARALCNLIHSIIEPVYGAKCAKGYIRRKPTPGHPSRLAPPQVTTFQKLRVHAFPMFIALGPSLHYDPVLLYKLVRLMKAILQDANVDASQPPASGSDTELLYHDILSLLDAAVLPALSYLDCNCCVAEEIWTVVKFFPYQYRFSLYGRWKNETYLTQPRLIQKRGAAQKQIKALMKRVSKENIKPVGRLIGKLSHCSPGFLFDYIYDNLIGPVVDSLKYLTSLSYDVLGYCLVEALAQADRDRFKHDGTSLSMWLQSLASFCGAIYKKYNIELSGLLQYVANQLKAHKSLDLLILKEVVQKMAGIEAAEEMTNDQLSAMCGGEQLRGEAGYFSQVRNTKKSSQRLKEALASNDLSVALCLLMAQQKHCVIYRETAHSHLKLVGKLYDQCQDTLVQFGTFLGSTYTVEEYMERLPSIHSMLQEYHIHSDVAFFLARPMFSHQINQKYDQLRKADPNSKKLTTSQKLSKYLEATASVMVPIVESVRPLHPPKVWEDVSPQFLVTFWSLSMYDLQVPAESYLKEIAKLKQMSSQVMESKEMNASKGKKEQERYLALIDKLQDERKKQQEHVDKILHRLSQEKDSWFLSRSVKTAKNETITQFLQLCLFPRCTFTALDAIFCAKFVHTIHSLKTANFSTLLCYD
;
A
#
# COMPACT_ATOMS: atom_id res chain seq x y z
N TYR A 1 32.42 -40.95 61.63
CA TYR A 1 31.44 -42.05 61.48
C TYR A 1 31.13 -42.23 59.99
N LYS A 2 31.45 -43.39 59.38
CA LYS A 2 30.97 -43.72 58.03
C LYS A 2 29.58 -44.34 58.15
N GLN A 3 28.57 -43.77 57.50
CA GLN A 3 27.29 -44.48 57.33
C GLN A 3 27.55 -45.75 56.50
N ARG A 4 27.10 -46.91 56.98
CA ARG A 4 27.14 -48.18 56.23
C ARG A 4 25.95 -48.21 55.27
N ARG A 5 26.07 -47.51 54.13
CA ARG A 5 25.09 -47.56 53.03
C ARG A 5 25.78 -48.06 51.77
N PHE A 6 25.08 -48.88 50.99
CA PHE A 6 25.61 -49.49 49.78
C PHE A 6 25.10 -48.71 48.55
N ASN A 7 26.00 -48.14 47.75
CA ASN A 7 25.65 -47.29 46.59
C ASN A 7 25.90 -48.03 45.25
N LEU A 8 26.76 -49.07 45.25
CA LEU A 8 27.10 -49.78 44.01
C LEU A 8 26.33 -51.10 43.87
N PHE A 9 25.96 -51.47 42.65
CA PHE A 9 25.26 -52.74 42.37
C PHE A 9 26.02 -53.99 42.83
N ARG A 10 27.36 -53.93 42.84
CA ARG A 10 28.22 -55.03 43.32
C ARG A 10 28.22 -55.20 44.83
N GLU A 11 27.85 -54.15 45.57
CA GLU A 11 27.82 -54.16 47.03
C GLU A 11 26.54 -54.81 47.54
N GLU A 12 25.42 -54.63 46.83
CA GLU A 12 24.12 -55.13 47.25
C GLU A 12 23.23 -55.50 46.03
N SER A 13 23.51 -56.64 45.40
CA SER A 13 22.85 -57.06 44.16
C SER A 13 21.38 -57.47 44.34
N GLU A 14 21.04 -58.11 45.47
CA GLU A 14 19.68 -58.59 45.74
C GLU A 14 18.70 -57.44 46.00
N GLY A 15 19.09 -56.46 46.83
CA GLY A 15 18.27 -55.29 47.12
C GLY A 15 17.92 -54.48 45.87
N TYR A 16 18.91 -54.21 45.01
CA TYR A 16 18.68 -53.48 43.76
C TYR A 16 17.89 -54.29 42.72
N ALA A 17 18.11 -55.61 42.60
CA ALA A 17 17.33 -56.46 41.70
C ALA A 17 15.84 -56.51 42.10
N LYS A 18 15.55 -56.62 43.40
CA LYS A 18 14.18 -56.55 43.92
C LYS A 18 13.54 -55.20 43.64
N LEU A 19 14.26 -54.10 43.88
CA LEU A 19 13.77 -52.75 43.58
C LEU A 19 13.40 -52.57 42.10
N ILE A 20 14.29 -52.95 41.18
CA ILE A 20 14.05 -52.85 39.73
C ILE A 20 12.84 -53.70 39.32
N THR A 21 12.72 -54.90 39.89
CA THR A 21 11.59 -55.80 39.61
C THR A 21 10.28 -55.18 40.09
N GLU A 22 10.23 -54.67 41.32
CA GLU A 22 9.02 -54.04 41.90
C GLU A 22 8.59 -52.80 41.12
N LEU A 23 9.53 -51.93 40.73
CA LEU A 23 9.22 -50.74 39.95
C LEU A 23 8.63 -51.11 38.59
N ASN A 24 9.13 -52.17 37.95
CA ASN A 24 8.77 -52.57 36.59
C ASN A 24 7.64 -53.62 36.47
N LYS A 25 6.92 -53.92 37.55
CA LYS A 25 5.71 -54.76 37.48
C LYS A 25 4.61 -54.12 36.64
N GLU A 26 3.75 -54.95 36.03
CA GLU A 26 2.53 -54.48 35.37
C GLU A 26 1.62 -53.79 36.38
N ILE A 27 1.30 -52.53 36.11
CA ILE A 27 0.51 -51.69 37.00
C ILE A 27 -0.97 -52.05 36.80
N SER A 28 -1.58 -52.68 37.80
CA SER A 28 -3.03 -52.89 37.87
C SER A 28 -3.72 -51.66 38.50
N ASP A 29 -5.02 -51.47 38.29
CA ASP A 29 -5.82 -50.37 38.89
C ASP A 29 -5.80 -50.34 40.45
N THR A 30 -5.24 -51.37 41.09
CA THR A 30 -5.08 -51.53 42.54
C THR A 30 -3.73 -51.06 43.11
N THR A 31 -2.74 -50.72 42.27
CA THR A 31 -1.42 -50.31 42.75
C THR A 31 -1.43 -48.84 43.16
N THR A 32 -1.41 -48.56 44.47
CA THR A 32 -1.38 -47.20 45.00
C THR A 32 0.05 -46.69 45.23
N VAL A 33 0.25 -45.37 45.05
CA VAL A 33 1.53 -44.69 45.32
C VAL A 33 2.05 -44.99 46.74
N GLN A 34 1.13 -45.05 47.72
CA GLN A 34 1.46 -45.33 49.12
C GLN A 34 2.00 -46.75 49.31
N SER A 35 1.34 -47.77 48.72
CA SER A 35 1.84 -49.15 48.79
C SER A 35 3.23 -49.30 48.15
N MET A 36 3.48 -48.61 47.04
CA MET A 36 4.78 -48.66 46.37
C MET A 36 5.87 -47.95 47.19
N LEU A 37 5.54 -46.82 47.81
CA LEU A 37 6.46 -46.09 48.68
C LEU A 37 6.84 -46.89 49.94
N GLU A 38 5.89 -47.61 50.54
CA GLU A 38 6.14 -48.50 51.68
C GLU A 38 7.07 -49.65 51.31
N ILE A 39 6.87 -50.27 50.14
CA ILE A 39 7.75 -51.31 49.62
C ILE A 39 9.16 -50.75 49.40
N ILE A 40 9.30 -49.59 48.77
CA ILE A 40 10.61 -48.94 48.55
C ILE A 40 11.30 -48.65 49.89
N LYS A 41 10.58 -48.10 50.87
CA LYS A 41 11.12 -47.85 52.23
C LYS A 41 11.56 -49.14 52.94
N SER A 42 10.79 -50.22 52.81
CA SER A 42 11.18 -51.53 53.36
C SER A 42 12.44 -52.08 52.71
N LEU A 43 12.61 -51.94 51.40
CA LEU A 43 13.79 -52.39 50.67
C LEU A 43 15.02 -51.59 51.07
N ILE A 44 14.90 -50.26 51.19
CA ILE A 44 15.97 -49.38 51.69
C ILE A 44 16.41 -49.80 53.10
N GLY A 45 15.45 -50.07 54.00
CA GLY A 45 15.72 -50.46 55.38
C GLY A 45 16.33 -51.86 55.53
N CYS A 46 15.82 -52.85 54.78
CA CYS A 46 16.31 -54.24 54.86
C CYS A 46 17.72 -54.41 54.28
N PHE A 47 18.03 -53.68 53.20
CA PHE A 47 19.28 -53.87 52.45
C PHE A 47 20.28 -52.72 52.64
N ASN A 48 20.00 -51.73 53.51
CA ASN A 48 20.83 -50.54 53.71
C ASN A 48 21.24 -49.84 52.39
N SER A 49 20.34 -49.82 51.41
CA SER A 49 20.58 -49.22 50.09
C SER A 49 20.69 -47.69 50.20
N ASP A 50 21.53 -47.08 49.36
CA ASP A 50 21.67 -45.62 49.31
C ASP A 50 20.41 -44.96 48.73
N PRO A 51 19.73 -44.06 49.46
CA PRO A 51 18.52 -43.38 48.98
C PRO A 51 18.70 -42.60 47.66
N ASN A 52 19.89 -42.06 47.41
CA ASN A 52 20.18 -41.31 46.17
C ASN A 52 20.32 -42.26 44.97
N ARG A 53 20.87 -43.46 45.19
CA ARG A 53 20.91 -44.50 44.15
C ARG A 53 19.53 -45.09 43.87
N VAL A 54 18.72 -45.24 44.90
CA VAL A 54 17.32 -45.66 44.73
C VAL A 54 16.53 -44.60 43.95
N LEU A 55 16.74 -43.30 44.21
CA LEU A 55 16.17 -42.22 43.40
C LEU A 55 16.58 -42.33 41.93
N ASP A 56 17.86 -42.58 41.68
CA ASP A 56 18.40 -42.76 40.33
C ASP A 56 17.71 -43.92 39.58
N ILE A 57 17.53 -45.06 40.23
CA ILE A 57 16.83 -46.24 39.68
C ILE A 57 15.33 -45.96 39.45
N ILE A 58 14.68 -45.17 40.31
CA ILE A 58 13.30 -44.72 40.10
C ILE A 58 13.22 -43.84 38.84
N LEU A 59 14.18 -42.92 38.65
CA LEU A 59 14.25 -42.07 37.45
C LEU A 59 14.53 -42.89 36.18
N GLU A 60 15.43 -43.88 36.21
CA GLU A 60 15.66 -44.80 35.08
C GLU A 60 14.41 -45.64 34.74
N SER A 61 13.70 -46.10 35.78
CA SER A 61 12.45 -46.85 35.61
C SER A 61 11.33 -45.97 35.04
N PHE A 62 11.33 -44.67 35.37
CA PHE A 62 10.41 -43.70 34.78
C PHE A 62 10.79 -43.36 33.33
N GLU A 63 12.09 -43.27 33.03
CA GLU A 63 12.61 -43.03 31.67
C GLU A 63 12.18 -44.11 30.67
N THR A 64 12.15 -45.36 31.10
CA THR A 64 11.70 -46.50 30.28
C THR A 64 10.17 -46.56 30.11
N ARG A 65 9.39 -45.94 31.00
CA ARG A 65 7.91 -45.93 30.98
C ARG A 65 7.34 -44.53 31.25
N PRO A 66 7.56 -43.58 30.33
CA PRO A 66 7.13 -42.19 30.51
C PRO A 66 5.61 -42.01 30.45
N ASP A 67 4.85 -43.00 29.96
CA ASP A 67 3.39 -42.95 29.84
C ASP A 67 2.67 -43.19 31.19
N GLN A 68 3.41 -43.58 32.22
CA GLN A 68 2.93 -43.82 33.59
C GLN A 68 3.22 -42.64 34.53
N ASP A 69 3.17 -41.41 33.99
CA ASP A 69 3.40 -40.16 34.72
C ASP A 69 2.53 -40.01 35.98
N ARG A 70 1.28 -40.48 35.92
CA ARG A 70 0.32 -40.46 37.05
C ARG A 70 0.77 -41.25 38.28
N LEU A 71 1.65 -42.23 38.11
CA LEU A 71 2.19 -43.03 39.20
C LEU A 71 3.54 -42.50 39.67
N PHE A 72 4.45 -42.24 38.72
CA PHE A 72 5.82 -41.85 39.02
C PHE A 72 5.97 -40.43 39.57
N VAL A 73 5.16 -39.47 39.10
CA VAL A 73 5.23 -38.09 39.57
C VAL A 73 4.84 -37.98 41.06
N PRO A 74 3.68 -38.50 41.52
CA PRO A 74 3.36 -38.48 42.94
C PRO A 74 4.31 -39.33 43.79
N LEU A 75 4.85 -40.43 43.24
CA LEU A 75 5.83 -41.25 43.93
C LEU A 75 7.13 -40.48 44.20
N LEU A 76 7.64 -39.74 43.22
CA LEU A 76 8.83 -38.91 43.38
C LEU A 76 8.60 -37.79 44.40
N GLN A 77 7.46 -37.11 44.32
CA GLN A 77 7.07 -36.08 45.30
C GLN A 77 6.98 -36.62 46.74
N ALA A 78 6.49 -37.85 46.91
CA ALA A 78 6.35 -38.48 48.22
C ALA A 78 7.67 -39.11 48.73
N TYR A 79 8.57 -39.49 47.84
CA TYR A 79 9.85 -40.11 48.18
C TYR A 79 10.92 -39.07 48.55
N MET A 80 11.06 -38.00 47.75
CA MET A 80 12.01 -36.91 47.97
C MET A 80 11.28 -35.56 47.80
N PRO A 81 10.84 -34.93 48.91
CA PRO A 81 10.15 -33.64 48.87
C PRO A 81 11.05 -32.47 48.46
N ASP A 82 12.37 -32.64 48.59
CA ASP A 82 13.36 -31.63 48.21
C ASP A 82 13.76 -31.82 46.73
N GLY A 83 13.33 -30.88 45.90
CA GLY A 83 13.60 -30.86 44.46
C GLY A 83 15.10 -30.73 44.13
N GLN A 84 15.92 -30.18 45.03
CA GLN A 84 17.35 -29.96 44.78
C GLN A 84 18.11 -31.28 44.61
N ILE A 85 17.80 -32.29 45.42
CA ILE A 85 18.45 -33.61 45.34
C ILE A 85 18.11 -34.29 44.01
N ILE A 86 16.87 -34.14 43.53
CA ILE A 86 16.45 -34.65 42.22
C ILE A 86 17.21 -33.92 41.10
N CYS A 87 17.40 -32.61 41.22
CA CYS A 87 18.20 -31.81 40.28
C CYS A 87 19.66 -32.22 40.24
N GLU A 88 20.29 -32.52 41.38
CA GLU A 88 21.68 -32.97 41.44
C GLU A 88 21.87 -34.30 40.69
N VAL A 89 20.96 -35.26 40.90
CA VAL A 89 21.00 -36.56 40.20
C VAL A 89 20.76 -36.39 38.70
N LEU A 90 19.76 -35.59 38.30
CA LEU A 90 19.54 -35.28 36.88
C LEU A 90 20.73 -34.53 36.27
N GLY A 91 21.32 -33.58 36.99
CA GLY A 91 22.50 -32.82 36.57
C GLY A 91 23.72 -33.72 36.36
N TYR A 92 23.91 -34.74 37.20
CA TYR A 92 24.93 -35.78 36.99
C TYR A 92 24.68 -36.57 35.70
N LYS A 93 23.43 -36.96 35.42
CA LYS A 93 23.07 -37.64 34.15
C LYS A 93 23.32 -36.75 32.94
N TYR A 94 22.87 -35.49 32.98
CA TYR A 94 23.12 -34.54 31.89
C TYR A 94 24.62 -34.34 31.66
N SER A 95 25.42 -34.23 32.72
CA SER A 95 26.88 -34.13 32.60
C SER A 95 27.51 -35.36 31.97
N HIS A 96 27.03 -36.57 32.32
CA HIS A 96 27.51 -37.82 31.72
C HIS A 96 27.20 -37.91 30.21
N TYR A 97 26.02 -37.45 29.81
CA TYR A 97 25.59 -37.47 28.41
C TYR A 97 25.95 -36.22 27.60
N ALA A 98 26.73 -35.29 28.17
CA ALA A 98 27.14 -34.08 27.47
C ALA A 98 28.02 -34.39 26.25
N ASP A 99 28.91 -35.38 26.35
CA ASP A 99 29.86 -35.74 25.29
C ASP A 99 29.33 -36.85 24.34
N VAL A 100 28.41 -37.69 24.81
CA VAL A 100 27.94 -38.90 24.11
C VAL A 100 26.61 -38.66 23.36
N GLY A 101 25.92 -37.56 23.66
CA GLY A 101 24.59 -37.26 23.17
C GLY A 101 23.52 -37.71 24.16
N THR A 102 22.61 -36.80 24.50
CA THR A 102 21.61 -37.04 25.56
C THR A 102 20.35 -37.71 25.02
N PRO A 103 19.87 -38.80 25.65
CA PRO A 103 18.66 -39.50 25.23
C PRO A 103 17.40 -38.64 25.25
N ALA A 104 16.52 -38.83 24.25
CA ALA A 104 15.23 -38.14 24.18
C ALA A 104 14.30 -38.45 25.38
N SER A 105 14.44 -39.64 25.94
CA SER A 105 13.71 -40.13 27.11
C SER A 105 14.05 -39.33 28.38
N LEU A 106 15.32 -38.99 28.58
CA LEU A 106 15.76 -38.14 29.69
C LEU A 106 15.14 -36.73 29.59
N TYR A 107 15.15 -36.11 28.40
CA TYR A 107 14.48 -34.82 28.22
C TYR A 107 12.97 -34.90 28.47
N LYS A 108 12.30 -35.99 28.06
CA LYS A 108 10.87 -36.20 28.31
C LYS A 108 10.56 -36.29 29.80
N VAL A 109 11.35 -37.06 30.56
CA VAL A 109 11.19 -37.19 32.02
C VAL A 109 11.39 -35.85 32.71
N THR A 110 12.47 -35.14 32.40
CA THR A 110 12.74 -33.81 32.97
C THR A 110 11.62 -32.82 32.65
N ALA A 111 11.10 -32.83 31.42
CA ALA A 111 9.97 -31.99 31.04
C ALA A 111 8.68 -32.32 31.83
N ILE A 112 8.38 -33.60 32.10
CA ILE A 112 7.22 -34.00 32.90
C ILE A 112 7.39 -33.56 34.38
N LEU A 113 8.60 -33.65 34.92
CA LEU A 113 8.89 -33.22 36.30
C LEU A 113 8.76 -31.69 36.46
N LEU A 114 9.22 -30.93 35.46
CA LEU A 114 9.04 -29.48 35.39
C LEU A 114 7.54 -29.09 35.28
N GLN A 115 6.78 -29.77 34.40
CA GLN A 115 5.35 -29.49 34.21
C GLN A 115 4.53 -29.69 35.50
N ASN A 116 4.89 -30.67 36.34
CA ASN A 116 4.23 -30.96 37.60
C ASN A 116 4.82 -30.20 38.80
N SER A 117 5.72 -29.24 38.56
CA SER A 117 6.39 -28.43 39.59
C SER A 117 7.11 -29.26 40.66
N VAL A 118 7.62 -30.45 40.30
CA VAL A 118 8.49 -31.27 41.17
C VAL A 118 9.88 -30.63 41.26
N ILE A 119 10.27 -29.94 40.18
CA ILE A 119 11.57 -29.30 40.00
C ILE A 119 11.34 -27.89 39.45
N SER A 120 12.20 -26.93 39.80
CA SER A 120 12.20 -25.60 39.19
C SER A 120 13.19 -25.51 38.02
N LEU A 121 12.88 -24.66 37.03
CA LEU A 121 13.76 -24.45 35.89
C LEU A 121 15.14 -23.93 36.33
N ASP A 122 15.18 -23.02 37.30
CA ASP A 122 16.40 -22.39 37.78
C ASP A 122 17.40 -23.39 38.38
N GLU A 123 16.91 -24.47 38.99
CA GLU A 123 17.75 -25.52 39.59
C GLU A 123 18.42 -26.42 38.54
N ILE A 124 17.76 -26.69 37.41
CA ILE A 124 18.31 -27.53 36.32
C ILE A 124 19.08 -26.71 35.25
N TYR A 125 18.86 -25.39 35.19
CA TYR A 125 19.34 -24.52 34.11
C TYR A 125 20.87 -24.38 34.00
N SER A 126 21.63 -24.85 34.99
CA SER A 126 23.09 -24.69 35.11
C SER A 126 23.91 -25.30 33.95
N TRP A 127 23.33 -26.18 33.14
CA TRP A 127 24.03 -26.95 32.11
C TRP A 127 23.35 -26.78 30.74
N PRO A 128 24.07 -26.64 29.60
CA PRO A 128 25.38 -26.02 29.29
C PRO A 128 25.47 -24.48 29.52
N SER A 129 26.66 -23.88 29.28
CA SER A 129 26.90 -22.43 29.45
C SER A 129 26.23 -21.57 28.38
N ASP A 130 25.49 -20.54 28.80
CA ASP A 130 24.84 -19.58 27.90
C ASP A 130 25.84 -18.80 27.05
N LYS A 131 27.07 -18.59 27.55
CA LYS A 131 28.12 -17.82 26.87
C LYS A 131 28.47 -18.40 25.51
N THR A 132 28.49 -19.73 25.38
CA THR A 132 28.83 -20.41 24.13
C THR A 132 27.73 -20.23 23.09
N ILE A 133 26.46 -20.32 23.51
CA ILE A 133 25.29 -20.13 22.64
C ILE A 133 25.22 -18.69 22.14
N ILE A 134 25.47 -17.72 23.04
CA ILE A 134 25.49 -16.29 22.68
C ILE A 134 26.63 -16.01 21.69
N ALA A 135 27.85 -16.47 21.96
CA ALA A 135 29.00 -16.24 21.09
C ALA A 135 28.84 -16.89 19.70
N ASP A 136 28.29 -18.10 19.63
CA ASP A 136 28.00 -18.77 18.36
C ASP A 136 26.95 -17.99 17.56
N TRP A 137 25.87 -17.53 18.20
CA TRP A 137 24.84 -16.71 17.56
C TRP A 137 25.37 -15.37 17.03
N GLU A 138 26.18 -14.66 17.82
CA GLU A 138 26.82 -13.41 17.40
C GLU A 138 27.78 -13.62 16.22
N THR A 139 28.51 -14.75 16.22
CA THR A 139 29.40 -15.13 15.13
C THR A 139 28.62 -15.41 13.85
N GLU A 140 27.52 -16.17 13.92
CA GLU A 140 26.65 -16.43 12.77
C GLU A 140 26.02 -15.14 12.21
N MET A 141 25.56 -14.26 13.09
CA MET A 141 25.02 -12.96 12.71
C MET A 141 26.06 -12.10 11.98
N THR A 142 27.31 -12.10 12.46
CA THR A 142 28.42 -11.38 11.84
C THR A 142 28.78 -11.99 10.48
N ASN A 143 28.87 -13.31 10.39
CA ASN A 143 29.15 -14.04 9.15
C ASN A 143 28.06 -13.78 8.09
N ALA A 144 26.79 -13.74 8.48
CA ALA A 144 25.69 -13.42 7.57
C ALA A 144 25.76 -11.98 7.05
N LYS A 145 26.09 -11.01 7.92
CA LYS A 145 26.32 -9.61 7.51
C LYS A 145 27.51 -9.49 6.56
N GLU A 146 28.61 -10.19 6.83
CA GLU A 146 29.77 -10.23 5.96
C GLU A 146 29.47 -10.87 4.60
N PHE A 147 28.66 -11.93 4.56
CA PHE A 147 28.22 -12.56 3.31
C PHE A 147 27.51 -11.54 2.40
N VAL A 148 26.54 -10.79 2.93
CA VAL A 148 25.83 -9.75 2.18
C VAL A 148 26.79 -8.62 1.76
N ARG A 149 27.73 -8.22 2.63
CA ARG A 149 28.75 -7.23 2.30
C ARG A 149 29.63 -7.68 1.13
N LYS A 150 30.10 -8.94 1.15
CA LYS A 150 30.90 -9.55 0.07
C LYS A 150 30.13 -9.59 -1.26
N LEU A 151 28.83 -9.87 -1.23
CA LEU A 151 27.97 -9.85 -2.42
C LEU A 151 27.82 -8.45 -3.05
N ASN A 152 27.91 -7.39 -2.25
CA ASN A 152 27.78 -6.01 -2.73
C ASN A 152 29.08 -5.40 -3.24
N ILE A 153 30.24 -6.00 -2.94
CA ILE A 153 31.54 -5.56 -3.45
C ILE A 153 31.69 -6.02 -4.91
N VAL A 154 31.72 -5.07 -5.85
CA VAL A 154 31.97 -5.34 -7.27
C VAL A 154 33.46 -5.65 -7.44
N SER A 155 33.79 -6.94 -7.56
CA SER A 155 35.15 -7.36 -7.90
C SER A 155 35.41 -7.10 -9.38
N THR A 156 36.49 -6.38 -9.71
CA THR A 156 36.91 -6.06 -11.08
C THR A 156 37.62 -7.21 -11.79
N ASN A 157 37.95 -8.29 -11.06
CA ASN A 157 38.59 -9.48 -11.60
C ASN A 157 37.52 -10.53 -11.97
N LYS A 158 37.30 -10.74 -13.27
CA LYS A 158 36.36 -11.74 -13.81
C LYS A 158 36.73 -13.19 -13.45
N ASP A 159 37.98 -13.46 -13.07
CA ASP A 159 38.46 -14.81 -12.72
C ASP A 159 38.24 -15.18 -11.24
N LYS A 160 37.57 -14.32 -10.46
CA LYS A 160 37.14 -14.59 -9.09
C LYS A 160 35.69 -14.18 -8.87
N GLU A 161 34.80 -14.46 -9.82
CA GLU A 161 33.42 -14.67 -9.40
C GLU A 161 33.44 -15.88 -8.44
N PRO A 162 32.99 -15.77 -7.18
CA PRO A 162 32.90 -16.94 -6.35
C PRO A 162 31.95 -17.89 -7.07
N GLU A 163 32.48 -19.03 -7.52
CA GLU A 163 31.67 -20.19 -7.87
C GLU A 163 30.62 -20.32 -6.77
N ASN A 164 29.36 -20.59 -7.16
CA ASN A 164 28.33 -20.94 -6.20
C ASN A 164 28.85 -22.15 -5.43
N GLU A 165 29.50 -21.94 -4.28
CA GLU A 165 29.62 -23.00 -3.30
C GLU A 165 28.17 -23.40 -3.02
N PRO A 166 27.80 -24.68 -3.23
CA PRO A 166 26.50 -25.15 -2.80
C PRO A 166 26.35 -24.74 -1.33
N GLU A 167 25.16 -24.31 -0.94
CA GLU A 167 24.82 -24.09 0.46
C GLU A 167 25.43 -25.23 1.27
N LYS A 168 26.55 -24.98 1.96
CA LYS A 168 26.99 -25.89 2.99
C LYS A 168 25.92 -25.71 4.05
N ASP A 169 24.95 -26.62 4.05
CA ASP A 169 24.04 -26.81 5.16
C ASP A 169 24.88 -26.66 6.42
N VAL A 170 24.60 -25.60 7.19
CA VAL A 170 25.22 -25.43 8.51
C VAL A 170 25.01 -26.76 9.21
N PRO A 171 26.08 -27.46 9.67
CA PRO A 171 25.95 -28.84 10.12
C PRO A 171 24.87 -28.91 11.19
N GLN A 172 23.74 -29.50 10.81
CA GLN A 172 22.52 -29.69 11.61
C GLN A 172 22.86 -30.43 12.93
N ASP A 173 24.00 -31.11 12.93
CA ASP A 173 24.59 -31.88 14.01
C ASP A 173 25.12 -31.05 15.19
N LYS A 174 25.62 -29.81 14.99
CA LYS A 174 26.25 -29.04 16.09
C LYS A 174 25.24 -28.64 17.18
N TYR A 175 24.01 -28.37 16.78
CA TYR A 175 22.94 -27.90 17.67
C TYR A 175 22.05 -29.02 18.22
N SER A 176 22.00 -30.16 17.52
CA SER A 176 21.26 -31.35 17.96
C SER A 176 21.82 -31.94 19.27
N ASN A 177 23.09 -31.68 19.56
CA ASN A 177 23.75 -32.12 20.79
C ASN A 177 23.60 -31.14 21.96
N ASN A 178 22.96 -29.97 21.77
CA ASN A 178 22.78 -29.00 22.85
C ASN A 178 21.61 -29.38 23.75
N GLN A 179 21.91 -29.58 25.04
CA GLN A 179 20.95 -30.06 26.02
C GLN A 179 19.81 -29.08 26.31
N LYS A 180 20.05 -27.76 26.23
CA LYS A 180 18.98 -26.77 26.42
C LYS A 180 17.95 -26.82 25.29
N PHE A 181 18.42 -27.08 24.07
CA PHE A 181 17.55 -27.19 22.89
C PHE A 181 16.74 -28.48 22.92
N GLY A 182 17.37 -29.61 23.28
CA GLY A 182 16.66 -30.87 23.50
C GLY A 182 15.62 -30.80 24.62
N LEU A 183 15.93 -30.11 25.72
CA LEU A 183 14.97 -29.87 26.80
C LEU A 183 13.81 -28.97 26.35
N CYS A 184 14.09 -27.90 25.60
CA CYS A 184 13.06 -27.02 25.03
C CYS A 184 12.11 -27.80 24.13
N GLU A 185 12.64 -28.67 23.27
CA GLU A 185 11.83 -29.53 22.41
C GLU A 185 10.92 -30.46 23.23
N ALA A 186 11.45 -31.10 24.26
CA ALA A 186 10.69 -32.00 25.11
C ALA A 186 9.59 -31.27 25.90
N LEU A 187 9.88 -30.08 26.45
CA LEU A 187 8.89 -29.24 27.15
C LEU A 187 7.70 -28.92 26.26
N LEU A 188 7.96 -28.55 25.00
CA LEU A 188 6.92 -28.25 24.01
C LEU A 188 6.11 -29.50 23.63
N ARG A 189 6.75 -30.67 23.51
CA ARG A 189 6.07 -31.95 23.24
C ARG A 189 5.23 -32.46 24.42
N VAL A 190 5.60 -32.11 25.65
CA VAL A 190 4.83 -32.40 26.88
C VAL A 190 3.73 -31.37 27.12
N GLY A 191 3.80 -30.22 26.42
CA GLY A 191 2.80 -29.15 26.45
C GLY A 191 3.02 -28.12 27.56
N ASP A 192 4.20 -28.07 28.19
CA ASP A 192 4.54 -27.02 29.16
C ASP A 192 5.08 -25.76 28.45
N TRP A 193 4.15 -24.88 28.09
CA TRP A 193 4.47 -23.63 27.42
C TRP A 193 5.13 -22.60 28.34
N ILE A 194 4.75 -22.53 29.62
CA ILE A 194 5.20 -21.45 30.51
C ILE A 194 6.69 -21.60 30.77
N THR A 195 7.12 -22.82 31.11
CA THR A 195 8.53 -23.13 31.35
C THR A 195 9.35 -23.02 30.07
N ALA A 196 8.81 -23.49 28.94
CA ALA A 196 9.46 -23.32 27.64
C ALA A 196 9.65 -21.84 27.28
N GLN A 197 8.64 -20.99 27.52
CA GLN A 197 8.73 -19.56 27.26
C GLN A 197 9.77 -18.87 28.14
N GLN A 198 9.88 -19.26 29.41
CA GLN A 198 10.93 -18.76 30.30
C GLN A 198 12.33 -19.15 29.80
N LEU A 199 12.49 -20.40 29.34
CA LEU A 199 13.74 -20.89 28.76
C LEU A 199 14.12 -20.10 27.49
N ILE A 200 13.16 -19.89 26.58
CA ILE A 200 13.36 -19.12 25.34
C ILE A 200 13.76 -17.68 25.65
N LYS A 201 13.14 -17.04 26.66
CA LYS A 201 13.42 -15.64 27.04
C LYS A 201 14.81 -15.45 27.68
N LYS A 202 15.41 -16.49 28.25
CA LYS A 202 16.76 -16.42 28.84
C LYS A 202 17.88 -16.48 27.80
N LEU A 203 17.59 -16.99 26.60
CA LEU A 203 18.53 -17.10 25.50
C LEU A 203 18.37 -15.93 24.51
N PRO A 204 19.37 -15.66 23.63
CA PRO A 204 19.24 -14.64 22.59
C PRO A 204 17.97 -14.82 21.78
N GLU A 205 17.30 -13.71 21.47
CA GLU A 205 16.01 -13.73 20.77
C GLU A 205 16.07 -14.59 19.49
N GLN A 206 15.08 -15.47 19.34
CA GLN A 206 14.88 -16.39 18.21
C GLN A 206 15.96 -17.47 18.00
N SER A 207 17.10 -17.44 18.69
CA SER A 207 18.18 -18.44 18.55
C SER A 207 17.69 -19.89 18.73
N THR A 208 16.78 -20.11 19.67
CA THR A 208 16.25 -21.45 20.00
C THR A 208 15.22 -21.95 18.98
N ILE A 209 14.40 -21.04 18.45
CA ILE A 209 13.22 -21.38 17.64
C ILE A 209 13.55 -21.53 16.15
N VAL A 210 14.70 -21.04 15.71
CA VAL A 210 15.21 -21.26 14.33
C VAL A 210 15.42 -22.76 14.03
N HIS A 211 15.61 -23.59 15.06
CA HIS A 211 15.76 -25.03 14.90
C HIS A 211 14.44 -25.72 14.57
N GLU A 212 14.46 -26.51 13.49
CA GLU A 212 13.28 -27.18 12.95
C GLU A 212 12.55 -28.09 13.96
N PRO A 213 13.21 -28.95 14.77
CA PRO A 213 12.50 -29.83 15.71
C PRO A 213 11.70 -29.06 16.77
N ILE A 214 12.28 -27.97 17.29
CA ILE A 214 11.65 -27.09 18.30
C ILE A 214 10.48 -26.34 17.67
N ALA A 215 10.69 -25.76 16.49
CA ALA A 215 9.64 -25.07 15.74
C ALA A 215 8.44 -26.00 15.45
N ARG A 216 8.70 -27.23 14.96
CA ARG A 216 7.65 -28.23 14.70
C ARG A 216 6.93 -28.67 15.96
N ALA A 217 7.64 -28.84 17.08
CA ALA A 217 7.01 -29.15 18.37
C ALA A 217 6.03 -28.05 18.80
N LEU A 218 6.43 -26.77 18.68
CA LEU A 218 5.55 -25.65 18.95
C LEU A 218 4.38 -25.57 17.96
N CYS A 219 4.61 -25.81 16.66
CA CYS A 219 3.53 -25.86 15.66
C CYS A 219 2.47 -26.92 15.99
N ASN A 220 2.90 -28.12 16.41
CA ASN A 220 2.00 -29.20 16.81
C ASN A 220 1.17 -28.84 18.05
N LEU A 221 1.80 -28.19 19.05
CA LEU A 221 1.11 -27.69 20.23
C LEU A 221 0.04 -26.66 19.83
N ILE A 222 0.40 -25.66 19.01
CA ILE A 222 -0.54 -24.64 18.52
C ILE A 222 -1.67 -25.30 17.72
N HIS A 223 -1.38 -26.28 16.87
CA HIS A 223 -2.39 -27.00 16.11
C HIS A 223 -3.46 -27.63 17.01
N SER A 224 -3.06 -28.24 18.13
CA SER A 224 -4.00 -28.83 19.09
C SER A 224 -4.87 -27.78 19.80
N ILE A 225 -4.33 -26.57 20.04
CA ILE A 225 -4.98 -25.47 20.75
C ILE A 225 -6.03 -24.78 19.88
N ILE A 226 -5.71 -24.49 18.60
CA ILE A 226 -6.56 -23.69 17.70
C ILE A 226 -7.64 -24.51 16.97
N GLU A 227 -7.54 -25.84 16.98
CA GLU A 227 -8.38 -26.71 16.15
C GLU A 227 -9.89 -26.52 16.38
N PRO A 228 -10.42 -26.37 17.61
CA PRO A 228 -11.86 -26.18 17.81
C PRO A 228 -12.37 -24.84 17.23
N VAL A 229 -11.66 -23.73 17.44
CA VAL A 229 -12.03 -22.42 16.86
C VAL A 229 -11.96 -22.47 15.33
N TYR A 230 -10.85 -23.00 14.80
CA TYR A 230 -10.67 -23.10 13.36
C TYR A 230 -11.75 -23.98 12.71
N GLY A 231 -12.08 -25.11 13.35
CA GLY A 231 -13.17 -25.99 12.94
C GLY A 231 -14.53 -25.29 12.91
N ALA A 232 -14.88 -24.58 13.98
CA ALA A 232 -16.18 -23.94 14.12
C ALA A 232 -16.38 -22.71 13.21
N LYS A 233 -15.33 -21.89 13.05
CA LYS A 233 -15.44 -20.56 12.40
C LYS A 233 -14.90 -20.52 10.97
N CYS A 234 -13.83 -21.26 10.66
CA CYS A 234 -13.15 -21.18 9.35
C CYS A 234 -13.43 -22.37 8.43
N ALA A 235 -13.65 -23.57 9.00
CA ALA A 235 -13.76 -24.82 8.25
C ALA A 235 -15.22 -25.24 7.94
N LYS A 236 -16.11 -24.29 7.61
CA LYS A 236 -17.48 -24.59 7.19
C LYS A 236 -17.50 -25.05 5.72
N GLY A 237 -17.42 -26.37 5.48
CA GLY A 237 -17.50 -26.96 4.15
C GLY A 237 -17.56 -28.49 4.12
N TYR A 238 -18.02 -29.07 2.99
CA TYR A 238 -18.30 -30.49 2.73
C TYR A 238 -17.10 -31.47 2.78
N ILE A 239 -15.94 -31.05 3.29
CA ILE A 239 -14.71 -31.86 3.28
C ILE A 239 -14.60 -32.60 4.63
N ARG A 240 -14.60 -33.95 4.59
CA ARG A 240 -14.34 -34.79 5.76
C ARG A 240 -12.95 -34.47 6.32
N ARG A 241 -12.92 -33.94 7.54
CA ARG A 241 -11.69 -33.53 8.22
C ARG A 241 -11.34 -34.55 9.31
N LYS A 242 -10.06 -34.87 9.47
CA LYS A 242 -9.55 -35.58 10.64
C LYS A 242 -9.12 -34.53 11.68
N PRO A 243 -9.92 -34.26 12.72
CA PRO A 243 -9.58 -33.24 13.71
C PRO A 243 -8.29 -33.66 14.44
N THR A 244 -7.41 -32.69 14.70
CA THR A 244 -6.24 -32.90 15.55
C THR A 244 -6.74 -33.15 16.98
N PRO A 245 -6.40 -34.30 17.60
CA PRO A 245 -6.82 -34.58 18.97
C PRO A 245 -6.22 -33.54 19.95
N GLY A 246 -6.91 -33.34 21.08
CA GLY A 246 -6.37 -32.53 22.17
C GLY A 246 -5.08 -33.11 22.71
N HIS A 247 -4.25 -32.25 23.29
CA HIS A 247 -2.99 -32.67 23.90
C HIS A 247 -3.25 -33.68 25.05
N PRO A 248 -2.45 -34.76 25.19
CA PRO A 248 -2.69 -35.80 26.21
C PRO A 248 -2.52 -35.31 27.65
N SER A 249 -1.64 -34.34 27.90
CA SER A 249 -1.45 -33.74 29.24
C SER A 249 -2.59 -32.78 29.61
N ARG A 250 -3.17 -32.95 30.80
CA ARG A 250 -4.20 -32.05 31.37
C ARG A 250 -3.65 -30.69 31.77
N LEU A 251 -2.33 -30.58 31.95
CA LEU A 251 -1.63 -29.35 32.35
C LEU A 251 -1.18 -28.52 31.13
N ALA A 252 -1.37 -29.04 29.92
CA ALA A 252 -1.14 -28.29 28.69
C ALA A 252 -2.17 -27.16 28.51
N PRO A 253 -1.84 -26.09 27.77
CA PRO A 253 -2.76 -25.00 27.47
C PRO A 253 -4.11 -25.51 26.94
N PRO A 254 -5.24 -24.98 27.44
CA PRO A 254 -6.56 -25.49 27.09
C PRO A 254 -6.88 -25.23 25.62
N GLN A 255 -7.68 -26.12 25.04
CA GLN A 255 -8.22 -25.93 23.70
C GLN A 255 -9.12 -24.69 23.65
N VAL A 256 -8.89 -23.84 22.65
CA VAL A 256 -9.56 -22.55 22.53
C VAL A 256 -10.89 -22.74 21.80
N THR A 257 -11.96 -22.13 22.32
CA THR A 257 -13.31 -22.16 21.72
C THR A 257 -13.81 -20.79 21.25
N THR A 258 -13.23 -19.69 21.75
CA THR A 258 -13.62 -18.31 21.41
C THR A 258 -12.42 -17.50 20.91
N PHE A 259 -12.66 -16.45 20.11
CA PHE A 259 -11.59 -15.61 19.57
C PHE A 259 -10.79 -14.89 20.66
N GLN A 260 -11.43 -14.38 21.72
CA GLN A 260 -10.76 -13.71 22.84
C GLN A 260 -9.72 -14.62 23.53
N LYS A 261 -10.00 -15.91 23.64
CA LYS A 261 -9.07 -16.88 24.27
C LYS A 261 -7.86 -17.19 23.39
N LEU A 262 -7.91 -16.92 22.07
CA LEU A 262 -6.73 -17.02 21.20
C LEU A 262 -5.65 -16.03 21.60
N ARG A 263 -6.04 -14.83 22.06
CA ARG A 263 -5.11 -13.79 22.50
C ARG A 263 -4.25 -14.22 23.67
N VAL A 264 -4.83 -14.99 24.59
CA VAL A 264 -4.12 -15.47 25.79
C VAL A 264 -3.29 -16.71 25.49
N HIS A 265 -3.86 -17.69 24.76
CA HIS A 265 -3.26 -19.02 24.66
C HIS A 265 -2.55 -19.31 23.34
N ALA A 266 -2.80 -18.57 22.25
CA ALA A 266 -2.24 -18.86 20.93
C ALA A 266 -1.37 -17.72 20.36
N PHE A 267 -1.79 -16.46 20.48
CA PHE A 267 -1.04 -15.33 19.89
C PHE A 267 0.39 -15.18 20.45
N PRO A 268 0.66 -15.32 21.77
CA PRO A 268 2.01 -15.26 22.28
C PRO A 268 2.91 -16.39 21.74
N MET A 269 2.33 -17.57 21.47
CA MET A 269 3.05 -18.70 20.86
C MET A 269 3.41 -18.43 19.41
N PHE A 270 2.49 -17.82 18.64
CA PHE A 270 2.77 -17.40 17.27
C PHE A 270 3.85 -16.31 17.19
N ILE A 271 3.81 -15.33 18.11
CA ILE A 271 4.83 -14.27 18.18
C ILE A 271 6.20 -14.87 18.54
N ALA A 272 6.24 -15.81 19.49
CA ALA A 272 7.48 -16.50 19.83
C ALA A 272 8.01 -17.33 18.65
N LEU A 273 7.13 -18.06 17.94
CA LEU A 273 7.50 -18.85 16.76
C LEU A 273 8.11 -17.97 15.66
N GLY A 274 7.55 -16.77 15.47
CA GLY A 274 8.08 -15.75 14.57
C GLY A 274 8.30 -16.26 13.14
N PRO A 275 9.49 -16.00 12.53
CA PRO A 275 9.80 -16.43 11.17
C PRO A 275 9.85 -17.95 10.95
N SER A 276 10.03 -18.74 12.01
CA SER A 276 10.09 -20.21 11.94
C SER A 276 8.76 -20.88 11.61
N LEU A 277 7.67 -20.11 11.52
CA LEU A 277 6.36 -20.59 11.06
C LEU A 277 6.40 -21.16 9.63
N HIS A 278 7.44 -20.86 8.84
CA HIS A 278 7.62 -21.43 7.50
C HIS A 278 7.80 -22.96 7.49
N TYR A 279 8.25 -23.58 8.59
CA TYR A 279 8.39 -25.04 8.70
C TYR A 279 7.05 -25.78 8.64
N ASP A 280 5.94 -25.09 8.92
CA ASP A 280 4.58 -25.60 8.79
C ASP A 280 3.67 -24.62 8.04
N PRO A 281 3.65 -24.70 6.70
CA PRO A 281 2.77 -23.87 5.87
C PRO A 281 1.28 -24.08 6.19
N VAL A 282 0.87 -25.25 6.69
CA VAL A 282 -0.53 -25.53 7.02
C VAL A 282 -0.97 -24.67 8.19
N LEU A 283 -0.12 -24.56 9.22
CA LEU A 283 -0.37 -23.68 10.35
C LEU A 283 -0.44 -22.21 9.93
N LEU A 284 0.44 -21.77 9.03
CA LEU A 284 0.40 -20.42 8.46
C LEU A 284 -0.96 -20.14 7.80
N TYR A 285 -1.47 -21.06 6.97
CA TYR A 285 -2.81 -20.92 6.38
C TYR A 285 -3.92 -20.89 7.43
N LYS A 286 -3.85 -21.73 8.47
CA LYS A 286 -4.84 -21.72 9.56
C LYS A 286 -4.85 -20.36 10.26
N LEU A 287 -3.67 -19.78 10.54
CA LEU A 287 -3.54 -18.47 11.17
C LEU A 287 -4.14 -17.36 10.30
N VAL A 288 -3.75 -17.28 9.03
CA VAL A 288 -4.24 -16.23 8.11
C VAL A 288 -5.76 -16.31 7.95
N ARG A 289 -6.34 -17.51 7.87
CA ARG A 289 -7.79 -17.70 7.82
C ARG A 289 -8.50 -17.32 9.12
N LEU A 290 -7.90 -17.60 10.27
CA LEU A 290 -8.42 -17.15 11.56
C LEU A 290 -8.42 -15.62 11.64
N MET A 291 -7.32 -14.97 11.25
CA MET A 291 -7.23 -13.50 11.19
C MET A 291 -8.33 -12.92 10.31
N LYS A 292 -8.52 -13.49 9.11
CA LYS A 292 -9.61 -13.10 8.20
C LYS A 292 -10.98 -13.26 8.83
N ALA A 293 -11.25 -14.41 9.47
CA ALA A 293 -12.52 -14.67 10.12
C ALA A 293 -12.78 -13.71 11.28
N ILE A 294 -11.76 -13.34 12.06
CA ILE A 294 -11.85 -12.35 13.14
C ILE A 294 -12.23 -10.97 12.57
N LEU A 295 -11.57 -10.53 11.50
CA LEU A 295 -11.86 -9.23 10.87
C LEU A 295 -13.26 -9.19 10.24
N GLN A 296 -13.70 -10.29 9.64
CA GLN A 296 -15.05 -10.41 9.07
C GLN A 296 -16.15 -10.45 10.15
N ASP A 297 -15.93 -11.14 11.27
CA ASP A 297 -16.88 -11.20 12.40
C ASP A 297 -17.00 -9.82 13.08
N ALA A 298 -15.90 -9.04 13.08
CA ALA A 298 -15.87 -7.67 13.57
C ALA A 298 -16.44 -6.62 12.59
N ASN A 299 -16.82 -7.03 11.37
CA ASN A 299 -17.33 -6.16 10.30
C ASN A 299 -16.43 -4.93 10.00
N VAL A 300 -15.11 -5.12 10.09
CA VAL A 300 -14.11 -4.07 9.84
C VAL A 300 -13.82 -3.96 8.34
N ASP A 301 -13.68 -2.73 7.87
CA ASP A 301 -13.23 -2.43 6.50
C ASP A 301 -12.13 -1.35 6.51
N ALA A 302 -11.40 -1.20 5.41
CA ALA A 302 -10.29 -0.24 5.30
C ALA A 302 -10.73 1.22 5.51
N SER A 303 -12.01 1.53 5.36
CA SER A 303 -12.61 2.86 5.60
C SER A 303 -13.28 2.99 6.97
N GLN A 304 -13.51 1.88 7.69
CA GLN A 304 -14.25 1.82 8.95
C GLN A 304 -13.47 0.98 9.96
N PRO A 305 -12.56 1.59 10.74
CA PRO A 305 -11.87 0.90 11.82
C PRO A 305 -12.85 0.49 12.93
N PRO A 306 -12.48 -0.50 13.77
CA PRO A 306 -13.32 -0.93 14.89
C PRO A 306 -13.55 0.22 15.89
N ALA A 307 -14.70 0.19 16.59
CA ALA A 307 -15.03 1.20 17.59
C ALA A 307 -14.02 1.21 18.75
N SER A 308 -13.58 2.40 19.16
CA SER A 308 -12.59 2.59 20.22
C SER A 308 -13.07 2.06 21.57
N GLY A 309 -12.22 1.30 22.27
CA GLY A 309 -12.48 0.68 23.57
C GLY A 309 -13.17 -0.68 23.51
N SER A 310 -13.35 -1.26 22.32
CA SER A 310 -13.97 -2.58 22.15
C SER A 310 -12.93 -3.72 22.23
N ASP A 311 -13.35 -4.90 22.71
CA ASP A 311 -12.49 -6.11 22.67
C ASP A 311 -12.04 -6.46 21.24
N THR A 312 -12.80 -6.02 20.24
CA THR A 312 -12.49 -6.14 18.81
C THR A 312 -11.33 -5.26 18.36
N GLU A 313 -11.10 -4.10 18.99
CA GLU A 313 -9.94 -3.23 18.72
C GLU A 313 -8.64 -3.91 19.14
N LEU A 314 -8.63 -4.57 20.30
CA LEU A 314 -7.46 -5.32 20.79
C LEU A 314 -7.08 -6.44 19.82
N LEU A 315 -8.07 -7.22 19.37
CA LEU A 315 -7.84 -8.28 18.37
C LEU A 315 -7.36 -7.71 17.02
N TYR A 316 -7.87 -6.55 16.61
CA TYR A 316 -7.44 -5.87 15.38
C TYR A 316 -5.95 -5.47 15.43
N HIS A 317 -5.49 -4.92 16.56
CA HIS A 317 -4.08 -4.60 16.76
C HIS A 317 -3.19 -5.83 16.94
N ASP A 318 -3.68 -6.86 17.63
CA ASP A 318 -2.96 -8.13 17.77
C ASP A 318 -2.68 -8.78 16.39
N ILE A 319 -3.63 -8.67 15.44
CA ILE A 319 -3.42 -9.14 14.06
C ILE A 319 -2.28 -8.39 13.38
N LEU A 320 -2.16 -7.06 13.55
CA LEU A 320 -1.03 -6.29 13.03
C LEU A 320 0.30 -6.79 13.61
N SER A 321 0.35 -7.03 14.93
CA SER A 321 1.55 -7.58 15.59
C SER A 321 1.91 -8.97 15.08
N LEU A 322 0.93 -9.84 14.82
CA LEU A 322 1.15 -11.17 14.26
C LEU A 322 1.61 -11.13 12.79
N LEU A 323 1.10 -10.17 12.01
CA LEU A 323 1.56 -9.94 10.64
C LEU A 323 3.03 -9.55 10.62
N ASP A 324 3.42 -8.62 11.49
CA ASP A 324 4.78 -8.09 11.63
C ASP A 324 5.77 -9.15 12.18
N ALA A 325 5.40 -9.84 13.27
CA ALA A 325 6.30 -10.73 13.97
C ALA A 325 6.45 -12.13 13.35
N ALA A 326 5.40 -12.66 12.69
CA ALA A 326 5.38 -14.06 12.25
C ALA A 326 5.04 -14.25 10.77
N VAL A 327 3.91 -13.68 10.28
CA VAL A 327 3.39 -14.02 8.94
C VAL A 327 4.27 -13.49 7.80
N LEU A 328 4.59 -12.19 7.79
CA LEU A 328 5.43 -11.60 6.75
C LEU A 328 6.88 -12.12 6.81
N PRO A 329 7.52 -12.26 7.99
CA PRO A 329 8.82 -12.91 8.07
C PRO A 329 8.83 -14.37 7.59
N ALA A 330 7.79 -15.15 7.90
CA ALA A 330 7.68 -16.54 7.43
C ALA A 330 7.51 -16.61 5.90
N LEU A 331 6.80 -15.66 5.29
CA LEU A 331 6.70 -15.56 3.83
C LEU A 331 8.07 -15.36 3.18
N SER A 332 8.98 -14.63 3.82
CA SER A 332 10.35 -14.43 3.32
C SER A 332 11.19 -15.71 3.29
N TYR A 333 10.84 -16.73 4.09
CA TYR A 333 11.48 -18.04 4.05
C TYR A 333 10.90 -18.98 2.99
N LEU A 334 9.62 -18.82 2.64
CA LEU A 334 8.90 -19.72 1.75
C LEU A 334 9.22 -19.46 0.28
N ASP A 335 10.06 -20.29 -0.34
CA ASP A 335 10.48 -20.07 -1.73
C ASP A 335 9.34 -20.23 -2.74
N CYS A 336 9.15 -19.22 -3.59
CA CYS A 336 8.23 -19.22 -4.74
C CYS A 336 6.74 -19.50 -4.42
N ASN A 337 6.24 -19.13 -3.23
CA ASN A 337 4.86 -19.42 -2.82
C ASN A 337 3.87 -18.28 -3.11
N CYS A 338 3.31 -18.25 -4.34
CA CYS A 338 2.31 -17.26 -4.74
C CYS A 338 0.99 -17.36 -3.94
N CYS A 339 0.54 -18.58 -3.63
CA CYS A 339 -0.74 -18.80 -2.97
C CYS A 339 -0.79 -18.23 -1.56
N VAL A 340 0.32 -18.33 -0.82
CA VAL A 340 0.43 -17.80 0.55
C VAL A 340 0.37 -16.27 0.52
N ALA A 341 1.09 -15.64 -0.42
CA ALA A 341 1.07 -14.19 -0.58
C ALA A 341 -0.34 -13.66 -0.91
N GLU A 342 -1.12 -14.35 -1.76
CA GLU A 342 -2.51 -13.98 -2.03
C GLU A 342 -3.43 -14.20 -0.82
N GLU A 343 -3.24 -15.27 -0.04
CA GLU A 343 -4.03 -15.49 1.17
C GLU A 343 -3.74 -14.40 2.22
N ILE A 344 -2.48 -14.00 2.39
CA ILE A 344 -2.07 -12.88 3.25
C ILE A 344 -2.73 -11.58 2.79
N TRP A 345 -2.78 -11.32 1.49
CA TRP A 345 -3.47 -10.15 0.94
C TRP A 345 -4.95 -10.10 1.34
N THR A 346 -5.63 -11.26 1.47
CA THR A 346 -7.03 -11.29 1.89
C THR A 346 -7.26 -10.76 3.31
N VAL A 347 -6.22 -10.71 4.15
CA VAL A 347 -6.22 -10.11 5.50
C VAL A 347 -5.72 -8.67 5.44
N VAL A 348 -4.57 -8.44 4.80
CA VAL A 348 -3.89 -7.14 4.76
C VAL A 348 -4.78 -6.04 4.16
N LYS A 349 -5.61 -6.36 3.16
CA LYS A 349 -6.52 -5.40 2.50
C LYS A 349 -7.57 -4.76 3.41
N PHE A 350 -7.88 -5.34 4.58
CA PHE A 350 -8.83 -4.77 5.54
C PHE A 350 -8.23 -3.58 6.30
N PHE A 351 -6.91 -3.41 6.26
CA PHE A 351 -6.23 -2.32 6.94
C PHE A 351 -6.08 -1.10 6.02
N PRO A 352 -6.27 0.13 6.53
CA PRO A 352 -5.92 1.35 5.83
C PRO A 352 -4.47 1.32 5.31
N TYR A 353 -4.21 2.01 4.20
CA TYR A 353 -2.87 2.00 3.57
C TYR A 353 -1.75 2.46 4.51
N GLN A 354 -2.04 3.32 5.49
CA GLN A 354 -1.07 3.82 6.47
C GLN A 354 -0.44 2.69 7.31
N TYR A 355 -1.28 1.79 7.84
CA TYR A 355 -0.82 0.62 8.60
C TYR A 355 -0.09 -0.36 7.69
N ARG A 356 -0.60 -0.59 6.47
CA ARG A 356 0.04 -1.47 5.48
C ARG A 356 1.44 -0.98 5.11
N PHE A 357 1.60 0.30 4.80
CA PHE A 357 2.89 0.88 4.42
C PHE A 357 3.87 0.87 5.59
N SER A 358 3.39 1.09 6.83
CA SER A 358 4.23 0.90 8.02
C SER A 358 4.71 -0.55 8.17
N LEU A 359 3.84 -1.53 7.94
CA LEU A 359 4.23 -2.95 7.97
C LEU A 359 5.25 -3.27 6.88
N TYR A 360 5.05 -2.78 5.65
CA TYR A 360 5.98 -3.01 4.55
C TYR A 360 7.36 -2.37 4.80
N GLY A 361 7.39 -1.20 5.45
CA GLY A 361 8.65 -0.57 5.82
C GLY A 361 9.45 -1.39 6.84
N ARG A 362 8.80 -1.90 7.88
CA ARG A 362 9.44 -2.82 8.83
C ARG A 362 9.86 -4.12 8.16
N TRP A 363 8.98 -4.68 7.33
CA TRP A 363 9.25 -5.92 6.61
C TRP A 363 10.47 -5.83 5.69
N LYS A 364 10.60 -4.73 4.92
CA LYS A 364 11.73 -4.51 4.02
C LYS A 364 13.03 -4.22 4.76
N ASN A 365 12.98 -3.35 5.78
CA ASN A 365 14.18 -2.73 6.35
C ASN A 365 14.66 -3.39 7.66
N GLU A 366 13.74 -3.88 8.50
CA GLU A 366 14.03 -4.39 9.85
C GLU A 366 13.96 -5.93 9.93
N THR A 367 12.90 -6.54 9.40
CA THR A 367 12.65 -8.00 9.55
C THR A 367 13.82 -8.85 9.09
N TYR A 368 14.45 -8.52 7.97
CA TYR A 368 15.56 -9.30 7.44
C TYR A 368 16.82 -9.26 8.30
N LEU A 369 16.94 -8.32 9.24
CA LEU A 369 18.09 -8.17 10.13
C LEU A 369 17.97 -9.01 11.42
N THR A 370 16.81 -9.63 11.65
CA THR A 370 16.51 -10.38 12.88
C THR A 370 17.22 -11.73 12.96
N GLN A 371 17.34 -12.45 11.85
CA GLN A 371 17.91 -13.81 11.80
C GLN A 371 19.04 -13.93 10.77
N PRO A 372 20.14 -14.66 11.07
CA PRO A 372 21.25 -14.84 10.14
C PRO A 372 20.82 -15.41 8.77
N ARG A 373 19.92 -16.40 8.77
CA ARG A 373 19.38 -17.01 7.55
C ARG A 373 18.52 -16.04 6.73
N LEU A 374 17.76 -15.14 7.36
CA LEU A 374 17.02 -14.09 6.66
C LEU A 374 17.96 -13.09 5.99
N ILE A 375 19.06 -12.70 6.65
CA ILE A 375 20.09 -11.83 6.08
C ILE A 375 20.69 -12.46 4.82
N GLN A 376 21.02 -13.76 4.88
CA GLN A 376 21.54 -14.50 3.72
C GLN A 376 20.53 -14.56 2.57
N LYS A 377 19.25 -14.91 2.86
CA LYS A 377 18.18 -14.91 1.86
C LYS A 377 17.98 -13.53 1.23
N ARG A 378 18.07 -12.44 2.00
CA ARG A 378 18.05 -11.07 1.47
C ARG A 378 19.17 -10.85 0.46
N GLY A 379 20.40 -11.20 0.80
CA GLY A 379 21.55 -11.05 -0.11
C GLY A 379 21.39 -11.87 -1.40
N ALA A 380 20.95 -13.13 -1.27
CA ALA A 380 20.69 -14.01 -2.40
C ALA A 380 19.59 -13.46 -3.33
N ALA A 381 18.46 -13.03 -2.75
CA ALA A 381 17.36 -12.42 -3.50
C ALA A 381 17.80 -11.16 -4.24
N GLN A 382 18.53 -10.25 -3.59
CA GLN A 382 19.07 -9.05 -4.23
C GLN A 382 20.01 -9.38 -5.40
N LYS A 383 20.92 -10.35 -5.24
CA LYS A 383 21.82 -10.81 -6.31
C LYS A 383 21.01 -11.33 -7.51
N GLN A 384 20.02 -12.19 -7.26
CA GLN A 384 19.19 -12.79 -8.32
C GLN A 384 18.32 -11.75 -9.02
N ILE A 385 17.67 -10.85 -8.28
CA ILE A 385 16.87 -9.75 -8.81
C ILE A 385 17.74 -8.87 -9.72
N LYS A 386 18.92 -8.46 -9.24
CA LYS A 386 19.85 -7.64 -10.03
C LYS A 386 20.28 -8.35 -11.32
N ALA A 387 20.53 -9.66 -11.28
CA ALA A 387 20.87 -10.44 -12.47
C ALA A 387 19.71 -10.54 -13.47
N LEU A 388 18.47 -10.70 -13.00
CA LEU A 388 17.28 -10.73 -13.85
C LEU A 388 16.98 -9.36 -14.46
N MET A 389 17.05 -8.27 -13.68
CA MET A 389 16.77 -6.92 -14.15
C MET A 389 17.73 -6.49 -15.26
N LYS A 390 19.00 -6.93 -15.23
CA LYS A 390 19.97 -6.71 -16.32
C LYS A 390 19.62 -7.45 -17.63
N ARG A 391 18.78 -8.48 -17.57
CA ARG A 391 18.39 -9.30 -18.72
C ARG A 391 17.06 -8.86 -19.33
N VAL A 392 16.31 -7.95 -18.71
CA VAL A 392 14.99 -7.52 -19.22
C VAL A 392 15.15 -6.81 -20.57
N SER A 393 14.53 -7.35 -21.61
CA SER A 393 14.46 -6.77 -22.96
C SER A 393 13.05 -6.93 -23.53
N LYS A 394 12.77 -6.30 -24.68
CA LYS A 394 11.46 -6.41 -25.35
C LYS A 394 11.14 -7.85 -25.81
N GLU A 395 12.17 -8.66 -26.07
CA GLU A 395 12.03 -10.01 -26.63
C GLU A 395 11.75 -11.07 -25.56
N ASN A 396 12.24 -10.87 -24.33
CA ASN A 396 12.21 -11.87 -23.27
C ASN A 396 11.29 -11.52 -22.09
N ILE A 397 10.35 -10.58 -22.28
CA ILE A 397 9.41 -10.10 -21.26
C ILE A 397 8.68 -11.25 -20.54
N LYS A 398 8.14 -12.22 -21.28
CA LYS A 398 7.35 -13.33 -20.69
C LYS A 398 8.19 -14.26 -19.82
N PRO A 399 9.32 -14.84 -20.30
CA PRO A 399 10.13 -15.73 -19.47
C PRO A 399 10.74 -15.00 -18.28
N VAL A 400 11.31 -13.80 -18.48
CA VAL A 400 11.89 -13.02 -17.39
C VAL A 400 10.82 -12.57 -16.40
N GLY A 401 9.65 -12.14 -16.86
CA GLY A 401 8.53 -11.76 -16.01
C GLY A 401 8.01 -12.89 -15.11
N ARG A 402 8.02 -14.15 -15.58
CA ARG A 402 7.66 -15.30 -14.72
C ARG A 402 8.70 -15.54 -13.63
N LEU A 403 9.99 -15.35 -13.93
CA LEU A 403 11.06 -15.47 -12.95
C LEU A 403 11.01 -14.33 -11.92
N ILE A 404 10.77 -13.11 -12.38
CA ILE A 404 10.55 -11.94 -11.53
C ILE A 404 9.35 -12.16 -10.60
N GLY A 405 8.23 -12.67 -11.13
CA GLY A 405 7.06 -13.02 -10.33
C GLY A 405 7.41 -13.99 -9.19
N LYS A 406 8.09 -15.09 -9.52
CA LYS A 406 8.52 -16.10 -8.54
C LYS A 406 9.35 -15.53 -7.40
N LEU A 407 10.30 -14.63 -7.70
CA LEU A 407 11.13 -13.98 -6.67
C LEU A 407 10.35 -12.92 -5.88
N SER A 408 9.42 -12.22 -6.53
CA SER A 408 8.64 -11.15 -5.91
C SER A 408 7.65 -11.65 -4.86
N HIS A 409 7.20 -12.91 -4.93
CA HIS A 409 6.23 -13.45 -3.97
C HIS A 409 6.78 -13.50 -2.54
N CYS A 410 8.09 -13.68 -2.37
CA CYS A 410 8.74 -13.88 -1.06
C CYS A 410 9.36 -12.58 -0.53
N SER A 411 9.92 -11.77 -1.44
CA SER A 411 10.62 -10.53 -1.11
C SER A 411 10.35 -9.42 -2.14
N PRO A 412 9.11 -8.91 -2.22
CA PRO A 412 8.73 -7.91 -3.21
C PRO A 412 9.45 -6.57 -3.01
N GLY A 413 9.80 -6.20 -1.77
CA GLY A 413 10.41 -4.90 -1.46
C GLY A 413 11.71 -4.62 -2.23
N PHE A 414 12.58 -5.62 -2.38
CA PHE A 414 13.90 -5.47 -3.02
C PHE A 414 13.86 -5.44 -4.54
N LEU A 415 12.76 -5.91 -5.15
CA LEU A 415 12.62 -5.90 -6.61
C LEU A 415 12.64 -4.47 -7.15
N PHE A 416 12.03 -3.55 -6.41
CA PHE A 416 11.73 -2.20 -6.87
C PHE A 416 12.83 -1.18 -6.58
N ASP A 417 13.89 -1.58 -5.87
CA ASP A 417 15.10 -0.75 -5.69
C ASP A 417 15.88 -0.58 -7.01
N TYR A 418 15.63 -1.44 -8.01
CA TYR A 418 16.38 -1.52 -9.28
C TYR A 418 15.58 -1.03 -10.51
N ILE A 419 14.67 -0.07 -10.35
CA ILE A 419 13.95 0.53 -11.49
C ILE A 419 14.92 1.41 -12.29
N TYR A 420 15.17 1.05 -13.56
CA TYR A 420 16.15 1.72 -14.44
C TYR A 420 15.49 2.67 -15.45
N ASP A 421 16.20 3.77 -15.75
CA ASP A 421 15.75 4.91 -16.56
C ASP A 421 15.29 4.58 -17.99
N ASN A 422 15.84 3.53 -18.63
CA ASN A 422 15.67 3.29 -20.07
C ASN A 422 14.79 2.07 -20.45
N LEU A 423 14.22 1.35 -19.46
CA LEU A 423 13.49 0.09 -19.71
C LEU A 423 12.07 0.08 -19.11
N ILE A 424 11.46 1.25 -18.91
CA ILE A 424 10.13 1.38 -18.28
C ILE A 424 9.09 0.45 -18.91
N GLY A 425 8.94 0.46 -20.24
CA GLY A 425 7.96 -0.39 -20.94
C GLY A 425 8.15 -1.89 -20.69
N PRO A 426 9.30 -2.47 -21.06
CA PRO A 426 9.60 -3.89 -20.80
C PRO A 426 9.51 -4.30 -19.33
N VAL A 427 9.93 -3.42 -18.40
CA VAL A 427 9.81 -3.67 -16.95
C VAL A 427 8.34 -3.71 -16.54
N VAL A 428 7.54 -2.70 -16.90
CA VAL A 428 6.10 -2.68 -16.60
C VAL A 428 5.40 -3.92 -17.18
N ASP A 429 5.80 -4.39 -18.35
CA ASP A 429 5.25 -5.60 -18.96
C ASP A 429 5.69 -6.90 -18.27
N SER A 430 6.90 -6.95 -17.71
CA SER A 430 7.42 -8.12 -16.99
C SER A 430 6.77 -8.29 -15.62
N LEU A 431 6.31 -7.19 -15.00
CA LEU A 431 5.57 -7.18 -13.73
C LEU A 431 4.12 -7.70 -13.83
N LYS A 432 3.73 -8.31 -14.95
CA LYS A 432 2.38 -8.86 -15.15
C LYS A 432 2.04 -10.02 -14.19
N TYR A 433 3.04 -10.76 -13.73
CA TYR A 433 2.88 -11.96 -12.91
C TYR A 433 3.08 -11.72 -11.41
N LEU A 434 2.98 -10.45 -10.97
CA LEU A 434 3.00 -10.12 -9.55
C LEU A 434 1.68 -10.50 -8.88
N THR A 435 1.75 -10.79 -7.57
CA THR A 435 0.57 -10.98 -6.73
C THR A 435 -0.03 -9.65 -6.33
N SER A 436 -1.27 -9.67 -5.84
CA SER A 436 -1.97 -8.51 -5.29
C SER A 436 -1.16 -7.85 -4.16
N LEU A 437 -0.56 -8.66 -3.27
CA LEU A 437 0.33 -8.18 -2.22
C LEU A 437 1.58 -7.48 -2.80
N SER A 438 2.25 -8.08 -3.78
CA SER A 438 3.43 -7.48 -4.41
C SER A 438 3.12 -6.16 -5.12
N TYR A 439 1.92 -6.01 -5.68
CA TYR A 439 1.46 -4.75 -6.27
C TYR A 439 1.28 -3.64 -5.21
N ASP A 440 0.77 -3.97 -4.03
CA ASP A 440 0.62 -2.97 -2.96
C ASP A 440 1.97 -2.58 -2.35
N VAL A 441 2.87 -3.55 -2.17
CA VAL A 441 4.25 -3.30 -1.75
C VAL A 441 5.00 -2.44 -2.78
N LEU A 442 4.72 -2.61 -4.08
CA LEU A 442 5.25 -1.72 -5.11
C LEU A 442 4.80 -0.27 -4.88
N GLY A 443 3.54 -0.04 -4.52
CA GLY A 443 3.04 1.30 -4.15
C GLY A 443 3.84 1.93 -3.01
N TYR A 444 4.15 1.15 -1.97
CA TYR A 444 5.02 1.57 -0.87
C TYR A 444 6.45 1.89 -1.33
N CYS A 445 7.09 1.00 -2.09
CA CYS A 445 8.46 1.20 -2.57
C CYS A 445 8.59 2.44 -3.46
N LEU A 446 7.55 2.80 -4.21
CA LEU A 446 7.53 4.05 -4.99
C LEU A 446 7.54 5.29 -4.07
N VAL A 447 6.75 5.29 -3.01
CA VAL A 447 6.74 6.39 -2.03
C VAL A 447 8.06 6.45 -1.26
N GLU A 448 8.62 5.30 -0.87
CA GLU A 448 9.94 5.22 -0.23
C GLU A 448 11.05 5.77 -1.13
N ALA A 449 11.05 5.42 -2.42
CA ALA A 449 12.02 5.93 -3.39
C ALA A 449 11.93 7.45 -3.60
N LEU A 450 10.75 8.04 -3.43
CA LEU A 450 10.53 9.49 -3.50
C LEU A 450 10.96 10.23 -2.23
N ALA A 451 10.87 9.54 -1.09
CA ALA A 451 11.24 10.06 0.23
C ALA A 451 12.74 9.97 0.52
N GLN A 452 13.52 9.25 -0.29
CA GLN A 452 14.98 9.15 -0.19
C GLN A 452 15.65 10.53 -0.31
N ALA A 453 16.19 11.02 0.82
CA ALA A 453 16.77 12.36 0.94
C ALA A 453 18.17 12.50 0.31
N ASP A 454 18.83 11.38 0.02
CA ASP A 454 20.17 11.28 -0.55
C ASP A 454 20.21 11.51 -2.07
N ARG A 455 19.06 11.50 -2.75
CA ARG A 455 18.98 11.76 -4.18
C ARG A 455 18.65 13.22 -4.45
N ASP A 456 19.60 13.93 -5.04
CA ASP A 456 19.36 15.29 -5.51
C ASP A 456 18.29 15.29 -6.62
N ARG A 457 17.31 16.17 -6.44
CA ARG A 457 16.19 16.36 -7.37
C ARG A 457 16.60 17.23 -8.55
N PHE A 458 17.70 17.95 -8.43
CA PHE A 458 18.33 18.70 -9.50
C PHE A 458 19.54 17.97 -10.06
N LYS A 459 19.84 18.21 -11.33
CA LYS A 459 21.16 17.88 -11.88
C LYS A 459 22.21 18.81 -11.26
N HIS A 460 23.48 18.50 -11.49
CA HIS A 460 24.61 19.34 -11.06
C HIS A 460 24.57 20.80 -11.57
N ASP A 461 23.70 21.11 -12.53
CA ASP A 461 23.45 22.47 -13.03
C ASP A 461 22.51 23.32 -12.16
N GLY A 462 21.90 22.74 -11.11
CA GLY A 462 21.00 23.39 -10.18
C GLY A 462 19.69 23.92 -10.80
N THR A 463 19.39 23.62 -12.06
CA THR A 463 18.25 24.19 -12.80
C THR A 463 17.43 23.16 -13.56
N SER A 464 18.02 22.04 -13.97
CA SER A 464 17.29 20.96 -14.62
C SER A 464 16.92 19.86 -13.64
N LEU A 465 15.77 19.23 -13.87
CA LEU A 465 15.28 18.13 -13.06
C LEU A 465 16.15 16.89 -13.31
N SER A 466 16.40 16.13 -12.25
CA SER A 466 17.14 14.89 -12.33
C SER A 466 16.42 13.86 -13.21
N MET A 467 17.21 13.13 -14.02
CA MET A 467 16.67 12.10 -14.92
C MET A 467 15.94 11.00 -14.14
N TRP A 468 16.47 10.60 -12.99
CA TRP A 468 15.87 9.56 -12.15
C TRP A 468 14.44 9.90 -11.71
N LEU A 469 14.17 11.18 -11.40
CA LEU A 469 12.84 11.63 -10.97
C LEU A 469 11.86 11.63 -12.14
N GLN A 470 12.31 12.05 -13.32
CA GLN A 470 11.51 11.99 -14.56
C GLN A 470 11.18 10.54 -14.95
N SER A 471 12.17 9.65 -14.90
CA SER A 471 11.98 8.22 -15.16
C SER A 471 11.01 7.59 -14.16
N LEU A 472 11.14 7.93 -12.88
CA LEU A 472 10.26 7.42 -11.82
C LEU A 472 8.83 7.93 -11.99
N ALA A 473 8.63 9.21 -12.31
CA ALA A 473 7.30 9.76 -12.60
C ALA A 473 6.65 9.08 -13.81
N SER A 474 7.40 8.89 -14.90
CA SER A 474 6.94 8.16 -16.09
C SER A 474 6.61 6.70 -15.78
N PHE A 475 7.42 6.03 -14.94
CA PHE A 475 7.15 4.67 -14.46
C PHE A 475 5.87 4.61 -13.62
N CYS A 476 5.66 5.56 -12.69
CA CYS A 476 4.43 5.69 -11.91
C CYS A 476 3.21 5.80 -12.85
N GLY A 477 3.23 6.73 -13.81
CA GLY A 477 2.13 6.87 -14.77
C GLY A 477 1.84 5.58 -15.55
N ALA A 478 2.89 4.87 -16.00
CA ALA A 478 2.75 3.62 -16.76
C ALA A 478 2.21 2.46 -15.91
N ILE A 479 2.69 2.29 -14.68
CA ILE A 479 2.30 1.18 -13.81
C ILE A 479 0.86 1.33 -13.31
N TYR A 480 0.46 2.53 -12.87
CA TYR A 480 -0.90 2.80 -12.38
C TYR A 480 -1.94 2.82 -13.50
N LYS A 481 -1.53 3.15 -14.74
CA LYS A 481 -2.37 2.93 -15.92
C LYS A 481 -2.66 1.44 -16.14
N LYS A 482 -1.64 0.59 -16.04
CA LYS A 482 -1.73 -0.82 -16.46
C LYS A 482 -2.31 -1.76 -15.41
N TYR A 483 -1.91 -1.63 -14.15
CA TYR A 483 -2.29 -2.55 -13.08
C TYR A 483 -3.24 -1.90 -12.09
N ASN A 484 -3.90 -2.72 -11.26
CA ASN A 484 -4.82 -2.26 -10.22
C ASN A 484 -4.09 -2.10 -8.89
N ILE A 485 -3.35 -1.00 -8.79
CA ILE A 485 -2.58 -0.63 -7.60
C ILE A 485 -3.29 0.55 -6.95
N GLU A 486 -3.38 0.55 -5.63
CA GLU A 486 -3.96 1.64 -4.88
C GLU A 486 -3.08 2.90 -4.95
N LEU A 487 -3.70 4.05 -5.28
CA LEU A 487 -3.00 5.31 -5.50
C LEU A 487 -2.99 6.24 -4.29
N SER A 488 -3.79 5.93 -3.26
CA SER A 488 -4.02 6.75 -2.07
C SER A 488 -2.72 7.26 -1.45
N GLY A 489 -1.76 6.36 -1.22
CA GLY A 489 -0.47 6.69 -0.62
C GLY A 489 0.37 7.66 -1.45
N LEU A 490 0.39 7.49 -2.78
CA LEU A 490 1.14 8.37 -3.68
C LEU A 490 0.50 9.76 -3.78
N LEU A 491 -0.82 9.82 -3.90
CA LEU A 491 -1.55 11.08 -4.00
C LEU A 491 -1.46 11.88 -2.69
N GLN A 492 -1.57 11.21 -1.54
CA GLN A 492 -1.37 11.83 -0.24
C GLN A 492 0.08 12.33 -0.07
N TYR A 493 1.07 11.58 -0.54
CA TYR A 493 2.47 12.03 -0.55
C TYR A 493 2.62 13.34 -1.31
N VAL A 494 2.09 13.44 -2.54
CA VAL A 494 2.14 14.68 -3.33
C VAL A 494 1.42 15.82 -2.62
N ALA A 495 0.25 15.58 -2.04
CA ALA A 495 -0.48 16.59 -1.27
C ALA A 495 0.33 17.09 -0.06
N ASN A 496 1.02 16.20 0.65
CA ASN A 496 1.87 16.55 1.80
C ASN A 496 3.11 17.34 1.37
N GLN A 497 3.71 17.04 0.22
CA GLN A 497 4.84 17.80 -0.33
C GLN A 497 4.42 19.23 -0.72
N LEU A 498 3.23 19.40 -1.30
CA LEU A 498 2.66 20.71 -1.57
C LEU A 498 2.37 21.50 -0.29
N LYS A 499 1.82 20.84 0.74
CA LYS A 499 1.66 21.47 2.06
C LYS A 499 3.00 21.88 2.68
N ALA A 500 4.07 21.13 2.42
CA ALA A 500 5.43 21.47 2.81
C ALA A 500 6.11 22.48 1.86
N HIS A 501 5.36 23.11 0.97
CA HIS A 501 5.81 24.12 0.00
C HIS A 501 6.88 23.62 -1.00
N LYS A 502 6.87 22.33 -1.33
CA LYS A 502 7.76 21.72 -2.33
C LYS A 502 6.97 21.40 -3.60
N SER A 503 7.29 22.06 -4.71
CA SER A 503 6.56 21.94 -5.98
C SER A 503 7.07 20.85 -6.91
N LEU A 504 8.31 20.38 -6.74
CA LEU A 504 8.97 19.44 -7.64
C LEU A 504 8.21 18.12 -7.87
N ASP A 505 7.58 17.60 -6.81
CA ASP A 505 6.87 16.32 -6.86
C ASP A 505 5.55 16.38 -7.64
N LEU A 506 5.13 17.59 -8.08
CA LEU A 506 4.01 17.75 -9.02
C LEU A 506 4.24 17.04 -10.35
N LEU A 507 5.50 16.81 -10.73
CA LEU A 507 5.84 16.01 -11.92
C LEU A 507 5.15 14.64 -11.90
N ILE A 508 5.04 14.03 -10.72
CA ILE A 508 4.44 12.71 -10.53
C ILE A 508 2.95 12.78 -10.84
N LEU A 509 2.26 13.80 -10.34
CA LEU A 509 0.84 14.01 -10.62
C LEU A 509 0.61 14.30 -12.11
N LYS A 510 1.48 15.12 -12.73
CA LYS A 510 1.44 15.43 -14.17
C LYS A 510 1.50 14.15 -15.02
N GLU A 511 2.45 13.27 -14.75
CA GLU A 511 2.60 11.98 -15.45
C GLU A 511 1.46 10.99 -15.17
N VAL A 512 1.00 10.89 -13.92
CA VAL A 512 -0.12 10.01 -13.54
C VAL A 512 -1.40 10.41 -14.27
N VAL A 513 -1.75 11.71 -14.26
CA VAL A 513 -2.92 12.23 -14.98
C VAL A 513 -2.77 12.01 -16.48
N GLN A 514 -1.59 12.31 -17.04
CA GLN A 514 -1.32 12.09 -18.47
C GLN A 514 -1.55 10.64 -18.88
N LYS A 515 -0.92 9.68 -18.20
CA LYS A 515 -0.98 8.27 -18.60
C LYS A 515 -2.33 7.62 -18.29
N MET A 516 -2.93 7.92 -17.13
CA MET A 516 -4.17 7.29 -16.67
C MET A 516 -5.44 7.89 -17.27
N ALA A 517 -5.50 9.21 -17.42
CA ALA A 517 -6.67 9.89 -17.99
C ALA A 517 -6.50 10.16 -19.49
N GLY A 518 -5.27 10.41 -19.96
CA GLY A 518 -5.02 10.79 -21.35
C GLY A 518 -5.01 12.29 -21.60
N ILE A 519 -4.92 13.10 -20.56
CA ILE A 519 -4.97 14.55 -20.68
C ILE A 519 -3.53 15.03 -20.66
N GLU A 520 -3.05 15.54 -21.78
CA GLU A 520 -1.69 16.07 -21.91
C GLU A 520 -1.64 17.55 -21.54
N ALA A 521 -0.57 17.98 -20.87
CA ALA A 521 -0.27 19.39 -20.75
C ALA A 521 0.19 19.91 -22.10
N ALA A 522 -0.39 21.03 -22.53
CA ALA A 522 -0.18 21.56 -23.86
C ALA A 522 1.02 22.52 -23.88
N GLU A 523 2.23 21.98 -24.02
CA GLU A 523 3.47 22.79 -24.06
C GLU A 523 3.69 23.47 -25.42
N GLU A 524 3.39 22.78 -26.53
CA GLU A 524 3.52 23.33 -27.90
C GLU A 524 2.35 22.85 -28.78
N MET A 525 1.33 23.71 -28.98
CA MET A 525 0.21 23.42 -29.88
C MET A 525 0.37 24.12 -31.22
N THR A 526 0.08 23.40 -32.31
CA THR A 526 -0.03 24.00 -33.64
C THR A 526 -1.30 24.87 -33.75
N ASN A 527 -1.31 25.82 -34.69
CA ASN A 527 -2.49 26.67 -34.95
C ASN A 527 -3.76 25.86 -35.28
N ASP A 528 -3.59 24.73 -35.97
CA ASP A 528 -4.69 23.80 -36.27
C ASP A 528 -5.25 23.17 -34.99
N GLN A 529 -4.38 22.73 -34.08
CA GLN A 529 -4.77 22.16 -32.78
C GLN A 529 -5.43 23.22 -31.88
N LEU A 530 -4.88 24.43 -31.83
CA LEU A 530 -5.49 25.55 -31.10
C LEU A 530 -6.91 25.87 -31.61
N SER A 531 -7.09 25.84 -32.93
CA SER A 531 -8.40 26.04 -33.55
C SER A 531 -9.37 24.90 -33.20
N ALA A 532 -8.90 23.65 -33.22
CA ALA A 532 -9.69 22.48 -32.80
C ALA A 532 -10.08 22.54 -31.32
N MET A 533 -9.20 23.05 -30.45
CA MET A 533 -9.45 23.20 -29.02
C MET A 533 -10.55 24.21 -28.68
N CYS A 534 -10.88 25.11 -29.61
CA CYS A 534 -12.03 26.02 -29.48
C CYS A 534 -13.38 25.31 -29.71
N GLY A 535 -13.37 24.08 -30.23
CA GLY A 535 -14.58 23.29 -30.46
C GLY A 535 -15.10 22.61 -29.20
N GLY A 536 -16.10 21.77 -29.38
CA GLY A 536 -16.62 20.88 -28.35
C GLY A 536 -15.70 19.70 -28.03
N GLU A 537 -16.12 18.87 -27.08
CA GLU A 537 -15.35 17.77 -26.53
C GLU A 537 -14.95 16.72 -27.60
N GLN A 538 -15.83 16.45 -28.57
CA GLN A 538 -15.53 15.49 -29.64
C GLN A 538 -14.42 16.00 -30.55
N LEU A 539 -14.47 17.27 -30.99
CA LEU A 539 -13.42 17.84 -31.82
C LEU A 539 -12.08 17.94 -31.07
N ARG A 540 -12.12 18.32 -29.79
CA ARG A 540 -10.93 18.34 -28.91
C ARG A 540 -10.27 16.96 -28.83
N GLY A 541 -11.07 15.91 -28.65
CA GLY A 541 -10.56 14.53 -28.57
C GLY A 541 -9.91 14.03 -29.87
N GLU A 542 -10.44 14.41 -31.03
CA GLU A 542 -9.97 13.91 -32.33
C GLU A 542 -8.84 14.75 -32.94
N ALA A 543 -8.87 16.07 -32.78
CA ALA A 543 -7.96 17.02 -33.44
C ALA A 543 -7.22 17.96 -32.48
N GLY A 544 -7.59 18.02 -31.20
CA GLY A 544 -6.96 18.89 -30.20
C GLY A 544 -5.66 18.33 -29.61
N TYR A 545 -5.56 17.00 -29.46
CA TYR A 545 -4.38 16.34 -28.90
C TYR A 545 -3.48 15.70 -29.95
N PHE A 546 -2.18 15.61 -29.67
CA PHE A 546 -1.19 15.02 -30.60
C PHE A 546 -1.36 13.50 -30.77
N SER A 547 -1.78 12.83 -29.69
CA SER A 547 -2.05 11.40 -29.67
C SER A 547 -3.52 11.13 -29.35
N GLN A 548 -4.18 10.32 -30.18
CA GLN A 548 -5.52 9.84 -29.85
C GLN A 548 -5.47 8.94 -28.62
N VAL A 549 -6.00 9.42 -27.50
CA VAL A 549 -5.99 8.61 -26.29
C VAL A 549 -7.09 7.56 -26.34
N ARG A 550 -6.66 6.30 -26.40
CA ARG A 550 -7.54 5.13 -26.39
C ARG A 550 -7.35 4.35 -25.09
N ASN A 551 -8.43 3.77 -24.58
CA ASN A 551 -8.45 2.85 -23.43
C ASN A 551 -8.11 3.45 -22.05
N THR A 552 -8.40 4.73 -21.80
CA THR A 552 -8.16 5.36 -20.48
C THR A 552 -9.37 5.40 -19.55
N LYS A 553 -10.57 5.00 -20.00
CA LYS A 553 -11.79 5.12 -19.19
C LYS A 553 -11.71 4.40 -17.84
N LYS A 554 -11.20 3.17 -17.82
CA LYS A 554 -11.05 2.39 -16.56
C LYS A 554 -9.95 2.95 -15.66
N SER A 555 -8.80 3.34 -16.21
CA SER A 555 -7.71 3.92 -15.44
C SER A 555 -8.09 5.29 -14.88
N SER A 556 -8.76 6.13 -15.66
CA SER A 556 -9.30 7.43 -15.27
C SER A 556 -10.29 7.30 -14.10
N GLN A 557 -11.24 6.35 -14.21
CA GLN A 557 -12.21 6.10 -13.15
C GLN A 557 -11.57 5.66 -11.83
N ARG A 558 -10.52 4.83 -11.88
CA ARG A 558 -9.77 4.45 -10.66
C ARG A 558 -9.03 5.63 -10.03
N LEU A 559 -8.45 6.51 -10.86
CA LEU A 559 -7.82 7.73 -10.36
C LEU A 559 -8.86 8.64 -9.67
N LYS A 560 -10.06 8.78 -10.27
CA LYS A 560 -11.19 9.51 -9.67
C LYS A 560 -11.57 8.91 -8.31
N GLU A 561 -11.78 7.60 -8.24
CA GLU A 561 -12.16 6.91 -7.01
C GLU A 561 -11.12 7.07 -5.89
N ALA A 562 -9.83 6.95 -6.21
CA ALA A 562 -8.74 7.13 -5.24
C ALA A 562 -8.62 8.57 -4.72
N LEU A 563 -8.95 9.57 -5.55
CA LEU A 563 -9.00 10.97 -5.12
C LEU A 563 -10.25 11.24 -4.26
N ALA A 564 -11.37 10.61 -4.61
CA ALA A 564 -12.65 10.79 -3.93
C ALA A 564 -12.69 10.15 -2.54
N SER A 565 -12.00 9.03 -2.32
CA SER A 565 -11.99 8.30 -1.04
C SER A 565 -11.28 9.04 0.10
N ASN A 566 -10.34 9.93 -0.22
CA ASN A 566 -9.53 10.68 0.75
C ASN A 566 -9.77 12.20 0.68
N ASP A 567 -10.82 12.64 -0.02
CA ASP A 567 -11.13 14.05 -0.31
C ASP A 567 -9.93 14.86 -0.87
N LEU A 568 -9.08 14.18 -1.63
CA LEU A 568 -7.85 14.76 -2.19
C LEU A 568 -8.10 15.59 -3.45
N SER A 569 -9.23 15.40 -4.15
CA SER A 569 -9.54 16.15 -5.38
C SER A 569 -9.49 17.66 -5.16
N VAL A 570 -10.21 18.15 -4.14
CA VAL A 570 -10.30 19.58 -3.83
C VAL A 570 -9.00 20.06 -3.20
N ALA A 571 -8.48 19.30 -2.24
CA ALA A 571 -7.25 19.65 -1.54
C ALA A 571 -6.07 19.86 -2.51
N LEU A 572 -5.87 18.95 -3.47
CA LEU A 572 -4.80 19.08 -4.46
C LEU A 572 -5.02 20.30 -5.38
N CYS A 573 -6.25 20.57 -5.82
CA CYS A 573 -6.56 21.77 -6.60
C CYS A 573 -6.20 23.07 -5.86
N LEU A 574 -6.66 23.20 -4.62
CA LEU A 574 -6.40 24.38 -3.80
C LEU A 574 -4.90 24.54 -3.50
N LEU A 575 -4.22 23.44 -3.15
CA LEU A 575 -2.79 23.44 -2.87
C LEU A 575 -1.96 23.80 -4.10
N MET A 576 -2.31 23.30 -5.29
CA MET A 576 -1.63 23.69 -6.53
C MET A 576 -1.84 25.17 -6.86
N ALA A 577 -3.07 25.67 -6.69
CA ALA A 577 -3.39 27.08 -6.93
C ALA A 577 -2.57 28.01 -6.02
N GLN A 578 -2.41 27.66 -4.75
CA GLN A 578 -1.59 28.42 -3.80
C GLN A 578 -0.08 28.24 -4.06
N GLN A 579 0.35 27.03 -4.43
CA GLN A 579 1.75 26.73 -4.68
C GLN A 579 2.30 27.55 -5.86
N LYS A 580 1.49 27.81 -6.89
CA LYS A 580 1.85 28.68 -8.03
C LYS A 580 2.49 30.00 -7.59
N HIS A 581 1.89 30.70 -6.63
CA HIS A 581 2.47 31.95 -6.09
C HIS A 581 3.54 31.69 -5.03
N CYS A 582 3.44 30.61 -4.26
CA CYS A 582 4.47 30.20 -3.30
C CYS A 582 5.83 29.95 -3.97
N VAL A 583 5.83 29.39 -5.19
CA VAL A 583 7.04 29.17 -6.00
C VAL A 583 7.81 30.49 -6.15
N ILE A 584 7.13 31.56 -6.53
CA ILE A 584 7.73 32.87 -6.80
C ILE A 584 8.27 33.52 -5.52
N TYR A 585 7.47 33.53 -4.44
CA TYR A 585 7.75 34.39 -3.28
C TYR A 585 8.40 33.70 -2.09
N ARG A 586 8.32 32.36 -1.98
CA ARG A 586 8.80 31.61 -0.81
C ARG A 586 9.77 30.49 -1.17
N GLU A 587 9.36 29.55 -2.03
CA GLU A 587 10.13 28.32 -2.30
C GLU A 587 11.49 28.62 -2.93
N THR A 588 11.55 29.63 -3.80
CA THR A 588 12.74 29.91 -4.62
C THR A 588 13.35 31.29 -4.40
N ALA A 589 13.16 31.89 -3.22
CA ALA A 589 13.62 33.25 -2.91
C ALA A 589 15.13 33.48 -3.15
N HIS A 590 15.95 32.42 -3.14
CA HIS A 590 17.39 32.45 -3.40
C HIS A 590 17.81 31.65 -4.64
N SER A 591 16.87 31.17 -5.45
CA SER A 591 17.17 30.34 -6.63
C SER A 591 17.28 31.18 -7.91
N HIS A 592 17.88 30.60 -8.94
CA HIS A 592 17.96 31.25 -10.25
C HIS A 592 16.58 31.45 -10.89
N LEU A 593 16.34 32.63 -11.46
CA LEU A 593 15.06 33.00 -12.09
C LEU A 593 14.57 31.98 -13.13
N LYS A 594 15.50 31.34 -13.87
CA LYS A 594 15.18 30.28 -14.84
C LYS A 594 14.50 29.08 -14.20
N LEU A 595 14.93 28.68 -12.99
CA LEU A 595 14.30 27.60 -12.24
C LEU A 595 12.91 28.04 -11.74
N VAL A 596 12.79 29.27 -11.24
CA VAL A 596 11.52 29.83 -10.76
C VAL A 596 10.47 29.80 -11.86
N GLY A 597 10.80 30.30 -13.06
CA GLY A 597 9.91 30.26 -14.22
C GLY A 597 9.49 28.84 -14.57
N LYS A 598 10.45 27.90 -14.62
CA LYS A 598 10.15 26.50 -14.93
C LYS A 598 9.20 25.84 -13.92
N LEU A 599 9.40 26.07 -12.62
CA LEU A 599 8.54 25.52 -11.57
C LEU A 599 7.14 26.16 -11.60
N TYR A 600 7.08 27.45 -11.90
CA TYR A 600 5.82 28.16 -12.08
C TYR A 600 5.03 27.60 -13.26
N ASP A 601 5.66 27.44 -14.43
CA ASP A 601 5.04 26.87 -15.63
C ASP A 601 4.60 25.43 -15.38
N GLN A 602 5.45 24.61 -14.74
CA GLN A 602 5.11 23.24 -14.39
C GLN A 602 3.90 23.16 -13.44
N CYS A 603 3.81 24.05 -12.46
CA CYS A 603 2.68 24.10 -11.53
C CYS A 603 1.39 24.50 -12.26
N GLN A 604 1.46 25.53 -13.11
CA GLN A 604 0.35 26.00 -13.94
C GLN A 604 -0.14 24.89 -14.90
N ASP A 605 0.76 24.23 -15.60
CA ASP A 605 0.45 23.11 -16.51
C ASP A 605 -0.26 21.98 -15.77
N THR A 606 0.29 21.57 -14.62
CA THR A 606 -0.26 20.47 -13.82
C THR A 606 -1.64 20.84 -13.27
N LEU A 607 -1.84 22.09 -12.85
CA LEU A 607 -3.13 22.60 -12.40
C LEU A 607 -4.18 22.60 -13.51
N VAL A 608 -3.84 23.09 -14.70
CA VAL A 608 -4.76 23.12 -15.85
C VAL A 608 -5.09 21.70 -16.31
N GLN A 609 -4.09 20.82 -16.39
CA GLN A 609 -4.25 19.41 -16.73
C GLN A 609 -5.16 18.70 -15.71
N PHE A 610 -4.93 18.89 -14.41
CA PHE A 610 -5.73 18.27 -13.35
C PHE A 610 -7.14 18.85 -13.29
N GLY A 611 -7.32 20.17 -13.43
CA GLY A 611 -8.65 20.79 -13.50
C GLY A 611 -9.46 20.28 -14.68
N THR A 612 -8.83 20.12 -15.85
CA THR A 612 -9.45 19.51 -17.03
C THR A 612 -9.83 18.05 -16.78
N PHE A 613 -8.99 17.30 -16.07
CA PHE A 613 -9.29 15.93 -15.65
C PHE A 613 -10.53 15.86 -14.74
N LEU A 614 -10.60 16.72 -13.73
CA LEU A 614 -11.75 16.75 -12.82
C LEU A 614 -13.03 17.11 -13.59
N GLY A 615 -13.00 18.15 -14.44
CA GLY A 615 -14.16 18.61 -15.20
C GLY A 615 -14.66 17.62 -16.27
N SER A 616 -13.81 16.72 -16.76
CA SER A 616 -14.19 15.68 -17.74
C SER A 616 -14.62 14.35 -17.10
N THR A 617 -14.15 14.07 -15.88
CA THR A 617 -14.32 12.75 -15.24
C THR A 617 -15.39 12.72 -14.16
N TYR A 618 -15.58 13.83 -13.44
CA TYR A 618 -16.73 13.99 -12.53
C TYR A 618 -17.99 14.30 -13.31
N THR A 619 -19.13 13.82 -12.82
CA THR A 619 -20.41 14.38 -13.30
C THR A 619 -20.50 15.82 -12.82
N VAL A 620 -21.29 16.65 -13.50
CA VAL A 620 -21.34 18.06 -13.14
C VAL A 620 -21.92 18.29 -11.72
N GLU A 621 -22.82 17.41 -11.28
CA GLU A 621 -23.37 17.42 -9.92
C GLU A 621 -22.31 17.07 -8.87
N GLU A 622 -21.53 15.99 -9.08
CA GLU A 622 -20.44 15.61 -8.17
C GLU A 622 -19.35 16.69 -8.12
N TYR A 623 -19.06 17.32 -9.27
CA TYR A 623 -18.08 18.41 -9.37
C TYR A 623 -18.52 19.61 -8.52
N MET A 624 -19.81 19.95 -8.55
CA MET A 624 -20.38 21.06 -7.78
C MET A 624 -20.52 20.77 -6.28
N GLU A 625 -20.78 19.52 -5.89
CA GLU A 625 -20.87 19.13 -4.48
C GLU A 625 -19.49 19.14 -3.79
N ARG A 626 -18.46 18.73 -4.52
CA ARG A 626 -17.09 18.63 -4.00
C ARG A 626 -16.38 19.97 -3.95
N LEU A 627 -16.44 20.78 -5.02
CA LEU A 627 -15.67 22.02 -5.09
C LEU A 627 -16.31 23.15 -4.27
N PRO A 628 -15.50 23.96 -3.58
CA PRO A 628 -16.01 25.12 -2.86
C PRO A 628 -16.61 26.15 -3.81
N SER A 629 -17.50 26.98 -3.27
CA SER A 629 -18.05 28.11 -4.02
C SER A 629 -16.96 29.08 -4.49
N ILE A 630 -17.20 29.81 -5.58
CA ILE A 630 -16.27 30.85 -6.04
C ILE A 630 -16.01 31.90 -4.96
N HIS A 631 -17.02 32.21 -4.13
CA HIS A 631 -16.88 33.12 -3.00
C HIS A 631 -15.85 32.61 -1.97
N SER A 632 -15.98 31.36 -1.54
CA SER A 632 -15.02 30.70 -0.63
C SER A 632 -13.61 30.63 -1.25
N MET A 633 -13.50 30.27 -2.53
CA MET A 633 -12.21 30.23 -3.24
C MET A 633 -11.47 31.56 -3.21
N LEU A 634 -12.17 32.66 -3.47
CA LEU A 634 -11.57 34.00 -3.56
C LEU A 634 -11.31 34.62 -2.18
N GLN A 635 -12.27 34.52 -1.25
CA GLN A 635 -12.20 35.22 0.04
C GLN A 635 -11.58 34.39 1.16
N GLU A 636 -11.94 33.11 1.29
CA GLU A 636 -11.47 32.26 2.41
C GLU A 636 -10.13 31.59 2.08
N TYR A 637 -9.99 31.06 0.86
CA TYR A 637 -8.78 30.35 0.43
C TYR A 637 -7.75 31.23 -0.29
N HIS A 638 -8.10 32.50 -0.55
CA HIS A 638 -7.26 33.49 -1.23
C HIS A 638 -6.68 33.01 -2.56
N ILE A 639 -7.48 32.27 -3.33
CA ILE A 639 -7.11 31.85 -4.69
C ILE A 639 -7.25 33.04 -5.63
N HIS A 640 -6.29 33.20 -6.54
CA HIS A 640 -6.33 34.26 -7.54
C HIS A 640 -7.47 34.04 -8.57
N SER A 641 -8.02 35.14 -9.09
CA SER A 641 -9.22 35.15 -9.93
C SER A 641 -9.10 34.27 -11.19
N ASP A 642 -7.92 34.22 -11.81
CA ASP A 642 -7.65 33.39 -12.99
C ASP A 642 -7.96 31.90 -12.74
N VAL A 643 -7.42 31.35 -11.65
CA VAL A 643 -7.61 29.94 -11.26
C VAL A 643 -9.02 29.70 -10.74
N ALA A 644 -9.55 30.60 -9.90
CA ALA A 644 -10.88 30.44 -9.31
C ALA A 644 -11.97 30.38 -10.39
N PHE A 645 -11.91 31.28 -11.39
CA PHE A 645 -12.85 31.25 -12.51
C PHE A 645 -12.59 30.07 -13.44
N PHE A 646 -11.33 29.68 -13.68
CA PHE A 646 -11.03 28.46 -14.46
C PHE A 646 -11.73 27.23 -13.88
N LEU A 647 -11.68 27.04 -12.56
CA LEU A 647 -12.35 25.92 -11.87
C LEU A 647 -13.88 26.08 -11.81
N ALA A 648 -14.40 27.30 -11.68
CA ALA A 648 -15.83 27.54 -11.53
C ALA A 648 -16.63 27.56 -12.85
N ARG A 649 -15.99 27.82 -14.01
CA ARG A 649 -16.64 27.91 -15.33
C ARG A 649 -17.61 26.75 -15.65
N PRO A 650 -17.24 25.46 -15.46
CA PRO A 650 -18.15 24.34 -15.72
C PRO A 650 -19.42 24.39 -14.87
N MET A 651 -19.30 24.85 -13.62
CA MET A 651 -20.42 24.96 -12.68
C MET A 651 -21.44 25.99 -13.18
N PHE A 652 -20.95 27.15 -13.64
CA PHE A 652 -21.79 28.22 -14.15
C PHE A 652 -22.58 27.80 -15.39
N SER A 653 -21.90 27.20 -16.38
CA SER A 653 -22.54 26.72 -17.60
C SER A 653 -23.65 25.70 -17.31
N HIS A 654 -23.43 24.82 -16.33
CA HIS A 654 -24.43 23.83 -15.94
C HIS A 654 -25.61 24.45 -15.19
N GLN A 655 -25.37 25.29 -14.19
CA GLN A 655 -26.43 25.98 -13.45
C GLN A 655 -27.33 26.80 -14.39
N ILE A 656 -26.74 27.51 -15.36
CA ILE A 656 -27.49 28.27 -16.36
C ILE A 656 -28.35 27.35 -17.21
N ASN A 657 -27.78 26.25 -17.74
CA ASN A 657 -28.53 25.31 -18.58
C ASN A 657 -29.65 24.60 -17.80
N GLN A 658 -29.41 24.22 -16.54
CA GLN A 658 -30.40 23.61 -15.67
C GLN A 658 -31.56 24.58 -15.40
N LYS A 659 -31.25 25.83 -15.05
CA LYS A 659 -32.26 26.87 -14.82
C LYS A 659 -33.03 27.21 -16.09
N TYR A 660 -32.35 27.28 -17.22
CA TYR A 660 -32.96 27.48 -18.53
C TYR A 660 -33.94 26.35 -18.88
N ASP A 661 -33.56 25.08 -18.67
CA ASP A 661 -34.45 23.95 -18.91
C ASP A 661 -35.65 23.93 -17.95
N GLN A 662 -35.48 24.35 -16.70
CA GLN A 662 -36.58 24.55 -15.76
C GLN A 662 -37.57 25.61 -16.27
N LEU A 663 -37.10 26.80 -16.66
CA LEU A 663 -37.93 27.88 -17.22
C LEU A 663 -38.58 27.50 -18.56
N ARG A 664 -37.89 26.65 -19.35
CA ARG A 664 -38.43 26.12 -20.60
C ARG A 664 -39.57 25.14 -20.35
N LYS A 665 -39.42 24.24 -19.38
CA LYS A 665 -40.42 23.21 -19.03
C LYS A 665 -41.62 23.75 -18.26
N ALA A 666 -41.43 24.81 -17.47
CA ALA A 666 -42.50 25.48 -16.73
C ALA A 666 -43.54 26.15 -17.65
N ASP A 667 -43.19 26.38 -18.92
CA ASP A 667 -44.10 26.98 -19.90
C ASP A 667 -45.00 25.93 -20.56
N PRO A 668 -46.33 26.11 -20.53
CA PRO A 668 -47.30 25.20 -21.15
C PRO A 668 -47.01 24.90 -22.63
N ASN A 669 -46.38 25.84 -23.36
CA ASN A 669 -46.06 25.73 -24.78
C ASN A 669 -44.57 25.39 -25.07
N SER A 670 -43.88 24.72 -24.13
CA SER A 670 -42.45 24.40 -24.19
C SER A 670 -41.91 23.84 -25.52
N LYS A 671 -42.71 23.08 -26.29
CA LYS A 671 -42.32 22.50 -27.59
C LYS A 671 -42.46 23.45 -28.78
N LYS A 672 -43.20 24.56 -28.66
CA LYS A 672 -43.47 25.54 -29.74
C LYS A 672 -42.88 26.93 -29.48
N LEU A 673 -41.93 27.04 -28.54
CA LEU A 673 -41.26 28.31 -28.23
C LEU A 673 -40.56 28.88 -29.47
N THR A 674 -40.82 30.15 -29.76
CA THR A 674 -40.11 30.89 -30.82
C THR A 674 -38.64 31.12 -30.42
N THR A 675 -37.78 31.41 -31.40
CA THR A 675 -36.36 31.70 -31.13
C THR A 675 -36.19 32.87 -30.15
N SER A 676 -36.99 33.92 -30.27
CA SER A 676 -36.97 35.08 -29.36
C SER A 676 -37.39 34.70 -27.93
N GLN A 677 -38.42 33.87 -27.75
CA GLN A 677 -38.84 33.39 -26.42
C GLN A 677 -37.77 32.49 -25.78
N LYS A 678 -37.09 31.65 -26.56
CA LYS A 678 -35.96 30.84 -26.07
C LYS A 678 -34.81 31.73 -25.59
N LEU A 679 -34.47 32.78 -26.35
CA LEU A 679 -33.43 33.72 -25.97
C LEU A 679 -33.79 34.49 -24.69
N SER A 680 -35.01 35.00 -24.56
CA SER A 680 -35.47 35.70 -23.36
C SER A 680 -35.37 34.85 -22.09
N LYS A 681 -35.81 33.58 -22.15
CA LYS A 681 -35.68 32.65 -21.02
C LYS A 681 -34.23 32.31 -20.67
N TYR A 682 -33.35 32.28 -21.66
CA TYR A 682 -31.92 32.07 -21.43
C TYR A 682 -31.30 33.26 -20.70
N LEU A 683 -31.71 34.49 -21.02
CA LEU A 683 -31.29 35.70 -20.30
C LEU A 683 -31.76 35.66 -18.84
N GLU A 684 -33.02 35.30 -18.59
CA GLU A 684 -33.58 35.16 -17.25
C GLU A 684 -32.83 34.09 -16.43
N ALA A 685 -32.59 32.92 -17.02
CA ALA A 685 -31.79 31.87 -16.39
C ALA A 685 -30.38 32.35 -16.03
N THR A 686 -29.75 33.09 -16.95
CA THR A 686 -28.39 33.60 -16.76
C THR A 686 -28.33 34.64 -15.66
N ALA A 687 -29.28 35.59 -15.64
CA ALA A 687 -29.37 36.61 -14.60
C ALA A 687 -29.57 35.97 -13.21
N SER A 688 -30.43 34.96 -13.10
CA SER A 688 -30.67 34.24 -11.85
C SER A 688 -29.41 33.57 -11.27
N VAL A 689 -28.47 33.14 -12.11
CA VAL A 689 -27.23 32.46 -11.69
C VAL A 689 -26.09 33.45 -11.50
N MET A 690 -25.94 34.42 -12.41
CA MET A 690 -24.79 35.33 -12.45
C MET A 690 -24.88 36.48 -11.45
N VAL A 691 -26.08 36.98 -11.13
CA VAL A 691 -26.23 38.10 -10.18
C VAL A 691 -25.63 37.79 -8.78
N PRO A 692 -25.89 36.63 -8.15
CA PRO A 692 -25.22 36.27 -6.90
C PRO A 692 -23.70 36.22 -7.01
N ILE A 693 -23.16 35.75 -8.15
CA ILE A 693 -21.71 35.68 -8.40
C ILE A 693 -21.13 37.08 -8.51
N VAL A 694 -21.83 38.00 -9.16
CA VAL A 694 -21.42 39.41 -9.30
C VAL A 694 -21.33 40.10 -7.94
N GLU A 695 -22.30 39.85 -7.05
CA GLU A 695 -22.23 40.38 -5.69
C GLU A 695 -21.09 39.76 -4.86
N SER A 696 -20.75 38.49 -5.09
CA SER A 696 -19.62 37.84 -4.41
C SER A 696 -18.24 38.42 -4.75
N VAL A 697 -18.11 39.02 -5.93
CA VAL A 697 -16.85 39.59 -6.47
C VAL A 697 -16.70 41.07 -6.10
N ARG A 698 -17.80 41.78 -5.79
CA ARG A 698 -17.80 43.19 -5.39
C ARG A 698 -16.81 43.53 -4.26
N PRO A 699 -16.58 42.69 -3.23
CA PRO A 699 -15.63 42.98 -2.16
C PRO A 699 -14.15 42.88 -2.56
N LEU A 700 -13.81 42.29 -3.72
CA LEU A 700 -12.41 42.02 -4.10
C LEU A 700 -11.62 43.27 -4.44
N HIS A 701 -12.30 44.31 -4.95
CA HIS A 701 -11.67 45.55 -5.36
C HIS A 701 -12.36 46.76 -4.73
N PRO A 702 -11.63 47.88 -4.54
CA PRO A 702 -12.21 49.12 -4.02
C PRO A 702 -13.33 49.65 -4.92
N PRO A 703 -14.31 50.39 -4.36
CA PRO A 703 -15.42 50.99 -5.13
C PRO A 703 -14.97 51.78 -6.36
N LYS A 704 -13.83 52.49 -6.27
CA LYS A 704 -13.26 53.27 -7.38
C LYS A 704 -13.04 52.44 -8.65
N VAL A 705 -12.60 51.18 -8.50
CA VAL A 705 -12.37 50.26 -9.64
C VAL A 705 -13.70 49.93 -10.33
N TRP A 706 -14.76 49.74 -9.54
CA TRP A 706 -16.09 49.40 -10.04
C TRP A 706 -16.79 50.55 -10.76
N GLU A 707 -16.33 51.78 -10.53
CA GLU A 707 -16.76 52.95 -11.30
C GLU A 707 -16.15 52.98 -12.71
N ASP A 708 -14.97 52.36 -12.89
CA ASP A 708 -14.26 52.31 -14.18
C ASP A 708 -14.63 51.06 -15.00
N VAL A 709 -14.79 49.91 -14.33
CA VAL A 709 -15.18 48.62 -14.93
C VAL A 709 -16.24 47.96 -14.06
N SER A 710 -17.43 47.68 -14.60
CA SER A 710 -18.50 47.09 -13.77
C SER A 710 -18.14 45.67 -13.25
N PRO A 711 -18.61 45.29 -12.05
CA PRO A 711 -18.50 43.91 -11.55
C PRO A 711 -19.12 42.88 -12.50
N GLN A 712 -20.22 43.26 -13.16
CA GLN A 712 -20.89 42.45 -14.18
C GLN A 712 -19.95 42.14 -15.35
N PHE A 713 -19.22 43.14 -15.85
CA PHE A 713 -18.25 42.94 -16.93
C PHE A 713 -17.14 41.97 -16.51
N LEU A 714 -16.58 42.12 -15.31
CA LEU A 714 -15.53 41.24 -14.81
C LEU A 714 -16.00 39.78 -14.77
N VAL A 715 -17.18 39.52 -14.19
CA VAL A 715 -17.76 38.16 -14.15
C VAL A 715 -18.07 37.65 -15.55
N THR A 716 -18.65 38.46 -16.43
CA THR A 716 -18.94 38.05 -17.82
C THR A 716 -17.65 37.71 -18.58
N PHE A 717 -16.58 38.50 -18.44
CA PHE A 717 -15.30 38.20 -19.04
C PHE A 717 -14.76 36.86 -18.55
N TRP A 718 -14.63 36.68 -17.24
CA TRP A 718 -13.97 35.50 -16.65
C TRP A 718 -14.79 34.21 -16.72
N SER A 719 -16.13 34.30 -16.80
CA SER A 719 -17.03 33.15 -16.92
C SER A 719 -17.12 32.55 -18.33
N LEU A 720 -16.74 33.31 -19.36
CA LEU A 720 -16.76 32.84 -20.75
C LEU A 720 -15.42 32.20 -21.15
N SER A 721 -15.45 31.38 -22.20
CA SER A 721 -14.34 30.67 -22.82
C SER A 721 -14.38 30.80 -24.34
N MET A 722 -13.35 30.30 -25.06
CA MET A 722 -13.35 30.34 -26.53
C MET A 722 -14.54 29.62 -27.16
N TYR A 723 -15.02 28.54 -26.52
CA TYR A 723 -16.17 27.76 -26.98
C TYR A 723 -17.44 28.61 -27.11
N ASP A 724 -17.56 29.64 -26.25
CA ASP A 724 -18.75 30.49 -26.13
C ASP A 724 -18.78 31.63 -27.16
N LEU A 725 -17.63 32.00 -27.72
CA LEU A 725 -17.50 33.17 -28.61
C LEU A 725 -17.48 32.82 -30.10
N GLN A 726 -16.94 31.66 -30.47
CA GLN A 726 -16.75 31.30 -31.88
C GLN A 726 -16.80 29.78 -32.10
N VAL A 727 -17.50 29.37 -33.16
CA VAL A 727 -17.46 28.00 -33.67
C VAL A 727 -16.29 27.84 -34.64
N PRO A 728 -15.34 26.90 -34.44
CA PRO A 728 -14.27 26.63 -35.40
C PRO A 728 -14.79 25.78 -36.57
N ALA A 729 -15.62 26.36 -37.42
CA ALA A 729 -16.31 25.66 -38.50
C ALA A 729 -15.35 24.95 -39.48
N GLU A 730 -14.22 25.58 -39.79
CA GLU A 730 -13.19 25.02 -40.68
C GLU A 730 -12.54 23.77 -40.08
N SER A 731 -12.22 23.78 -38.78
CA SER A 731 -11.63 22.63 -38.09
C SER A 731 -12.59 21.43 -38.07
N TYR A 732 -13.89 21.67 -37.80
CA TYR A 732 -14.91 20.61 -37.91
C TYR A 732 -14.99 20.02 -39.31
N LEU A 733 -15.01 20.88 -40.34
CA LEU A 733 -15.09 20.42 -41.74
C LEU A 733 -13.85 19.62 -42.15
N LYS A 734 -12.66 20.08 -41.74
CA LYS A 734 -11.38 19.39 -42.00
C LYS A 734 -11.35 18.00 -41.38
N GLU A 735 -11.74 17.86 -40.11
CA GLU A 735 -11.73 16.56 -39.44
C GLU A 735 -12.82 15.62 -40.00
N ILE A 736 -14.01 16.14 -40.31
CA ILE A 736 -15.06 15.35 -40.99
C ILE A 736 -14.57 14.85 -42.35
N ALA A 737 -13.87 15.68 -43.14
CA ALA A 737 -13.33 15.27 -44.43
C ALA A 737 -12.29 14.15 -44.28
N LYS A 738 -11.40 14.26 -43.28
CA LYS A 738 -10.40 13.24 -42.94
C LYS A 738 -11.05 11.92 -42.53
N LEU A 739 -12.07 11.96 -41.67
CA LEU A 739 -12.82 10.76 -41.26
C LEU A 739 -13.58 10.11 -42.42
N LYS A 740 -14.12 10.90 -43.35
CA LYS A 740 -14.72 10.38 -44.59
C LYS A 740 -13.68 9.66 -45.46
N GLN A 741 -12.49 10.23 -45.61
CA GLN A 741 -11.41 9.59 -46.36
C GLN A 741 -10.96 8.28 -45.72
N MET A 742 -10.78 8.26 -44.39
CA MET A 742 -10.45 7.04 -43.64
C MET A 742 -11.56 5.98 -43.76
N SER A 743 -12.83 6.39 -43.70
CA SER A 743 -13.97 5.50 -43.91
C SER A 743 -13.98 4.85 -45.30
N SER A 744 -13.61 5.59 -46.35
CA SER A 744 -13.51 5.04 -47.71
C SER A 744 -12.31 4.11 -47.88
N GLN A 745 -11.14 4.46 -47.31
CA GLN A 745 -9.94 3.62 -47.36
C GLN A 745 -10.12 2.26 -46.68
N VAL A 746 -10.86 2.20 -45.57
CA VAL A 746 -11.19 0.94 -44.89
C VAL A 746 -12.10 0.05 -45.77
N MET A 747 -12.91 0.63 -46.65
CA MET A 747 -13.75 -0.12 -47.58
C MET A 747 -12.95 -0.70 -48.76
N GLU A 748 -11.94 0.04 -49.24
CA GLU A 748 -11.07 -0.38 -50.36
C GLU A 748 -9.99 -1.38 -49.94
N SER A 749 -9.67 -1.44 -48.64
CA SER A 749 -8.71 -2.36 -48.05
C SER A 749 -9.13 -3.83 -48.19
N LYS A 750 -8.41 -4.58 -49.05
CA LYS A 750 -8.58 -6.05 -49.20
C LYS A 750 -7.89 -6.87 -48.09
N GLU A 751 -7.08 -6.24 -47.24
CA GLU A 751 -6.30 -6.92 -46.19
C GLU A 751 -7.07 -7.10 -44.88
N MET A 752 -8.10 -6.30 -44.63
CA MET A 752 -8.92 -6.41 -43.42
C MET A 752 -10.07 -7.40 -43.58
N ASN A 753 -10.29 -8.20 -42.55
CA ASN A 753 -11.44 -9.11 -42.47
C ASN A 753 -12.75 -8.30 -42.64
N ALA A 754 -13.61 -8.68 -43.60
CA ALA A 754 -14.75 -7.88 -44.06
C ALA A 754 -15.71 -7.44 -42.91
N SER A 755 -15.87 -8.29 -41.90
CA SER A 755 -16.67 -7.99 -40.69
C SER A 755 -16.03 -6.90 -39.80
N LYS A 756 -14.69 -6.89 -39.66
CA LYS A 756 -13.97 -5.84 -38.91
C LYS A 756 -13.97 -4.52 -39.67
N GLY A 757 -13.73 -4.55 -40.98
CA GLY A 757 -13.74 -3.36 -41.84
C GLY A 757 -15.09 -2.64 -41.79
N LYS A 758 -16.20 -3.37 -41.92
CA LYS A 758 -17.56 -2.80 -41.81
C LYS A 758 -17.81 -2.14 -40.45
N LYS A 759 -17.37 -2.77 -39.36
CA LYS A 759 -17.55 -2.25 -37.99
C LYS A 759 -16.75 -0.98 -37.74
N GLU A 760 -15.56 -0.88 -38.32
CA GLU A 760 -14.71 0.31 -38.22
C GLU A 760 -15.25 1.46 -39.10
N GLN A 761 -15.83 1.12 -40.25
CA GLN A 761 -16.55 2.07 -41.09
C GLN A 761 -17.78 2.67 -40.38
N GLU A 762 -18.63 1.83 -39.78
CA GLU A 762 -19.79 2.27 -38.99
C GLU A 762 -19.37 3.20 -37.85
N ARG A 763 -18.21 2.95 -37.23
CA ARG A 763 -17.63 3.83 -36.20
C ARG A 763 -17.27 5.20 -36.75
N TYR A 764 -16.63 5.28 -37.92
CA TYR A 764 -16.29 6.58 -38.54
C TYR A 764 -17.53 7.37 -38.94
N LEU A 765 -18.54 6.71 -39.51
CA LEU A 765 -19.82 7.35 -39.86
C LEU A 765 -20.53 7.89 -38.62
N ALA A 766 -20.62 7.10 -37.55
CA ALA A 766 -21.20 7.55 -36.29
C ALA A 766 -20.43 8.72 -35.66
N LEU A 767 -19.10 8.78 -35.83
CA LEU A 767 -18.29 9.90 -35.33
C LEU A 767 -18.52 11.17 -36.17
N ILE A 768 -18.66 11.03 -37.50
CA ILE A 768 -19.00 12.15 -38.39
C ILE A 768 -20.34 12.77 -37.97
N ASP A 769 -21.37 11.95 -37.73
CA ASP A 769 -22.68 12.43 -37.30
C ASP A 769 -22.61 13.17 -35.97
N LYS A 770 -21.83 12.65 -35.02
CA LYS A 770 -21.60 13.30 -33.72
C LYS A 770 -20.90 14.66 -33.86
N LEU A 771 -19.87 14.76 -34.70
CA LEU A 771 -19.17 16.03 -34.95
C LEU A 771 -20.09 17.06 -35.62
N GLN A 772 -20.97 16.63 -36.53
CA GLN A 772 -21.94 17.51 -37.16
C GLN A 772 -22.99 18.04 -36.16
N ASP A 773 -23.51 17.16 -35.30
CA ASP A 773 -24.45 17.52 -34.25
C ASP A 773 -23.80 18.45 -33.20
N GLU A 774 -22.58 18.14 -32.77
CA GLU A 774 -21.81 18.98 -31.85
C GLU A 774 -21.58 20.39 -32.42
N ARG A 775 -21.15 20.49 -33.69
CA ARG A 775 -20.98 21.79 -34.37
C ARG A 775 -22.27 22.60 -34.38
N LYS A 776 -23.41 21.96 -34.67
CA LYS A 776 -24.72 22.64 -34.68
C LYS A 776 -25.10 23.12 -33.28
N LYS A 777 -24.92 22.29 -32.26
CA LYS A 777 -25.16 22.65 -30.85
C LYS A 777 -24.28 23.81 -30.39
N GLN A 778 -23.01 23.81 -30.77
CA GLN A 778 -22.10 24.91 -30.46
C GLN A 778 -22.55 26.20 -31.16
N GLN A 779 -23.00 26.15 -32.41
CA GLN A 779 -23.54 27.33 -33.10
C GLN A 779 -24.75 27.91 -32.36
N GLU A 780 -25.73 27.06 -32.00
CA GLU A 780 -26.89 27.50 -31.22
C GLU A 780 -26.52 28.09 -29.86
N HIS A 781 -25.43 27.62 -29.25
CA HIS A 781 -24.90 28.15 -28.00
C HIS A 781 -24.25 29.53 -28.19
N VAL A 782 -23.35 29.66 -29.17
CA VAL A 782 -22.70 30.94 -29.51
C VAL A 782 -23.73 32.02 -29.83
N ASP A 783 -24.79 31.68 -30.57
CA ASP A 783 -25.87 32.62 -30.90
C ASP A 783 -26.58 33.15 -29.63
N LYS A 784 -26.81 32.30 -28.62
CA LYS A 784 -27.38 32.71 -27.32
C LYS A 784 -26.44 33.63 -26.55
N ILE A 785 -25.15 33.30 -26.53
CA ILE A 785 -24.13 34.09 -25.83
C ILE A 785 -23.98 35.46 -26.49
N LEU A 786 -23.89 35.54 -27.82
CA LEU A 786 -23.82 36.82 -28.52
C LEU A 786 -25.07 37.67 -28.30
N HIS A 787 -26.25 37.05 -28.24
CA HIS A 787 -27.48 37.75 -27.88
C HIS A 787 -27.42 38.30 -26.45
N ARG A 788 -26.93 37.52 -25.48
CA ARG A 788 -26.69 37.97 -24.10
C ARG A 788 -25.72 39.15 -24.04
N LEU A 789 -24.56 39.02 -24.69
CA LEU A 789 -23.55 40.08 -24.71
C LEU A 789 -24.11 41.37 -25.33
N SER A 790 -24.95 41.26 -26.35
CA SER A 790 -25.62 42.44 -26.95
C SER A 790 -26.59 43.16 -25.99
N GLN A 791 -27.14 42.49 -24.99
CA GLN A 791 -28.01 43.11 -23.97
C GLN A 791 -27.19 43.73 -22.82
N GLU A 792 -26.08 43.09 -22.43
CA GLU A 792 -25.25 43.55 -21.31
C GLU A 792 -24.28 44.68 -21.71
N LYS A 793 -23.89 44.79 -22.99
CA LYS A 793 -22.78 45.63 -23.46
C LYS A 793 -22.82 47.09 -22.98
N ASP A 794 -24.01 47.69 -22.91
CA ASP A 794 -24.14 49.12 -22.61
C ASP A 794 -24.02 49.42 -21.10
N SER A 795 -24.03 48.39 -20.26
CA SER A 795 -23.87 48.49 -18.79
C SER A 795 -22.44 48.29 -18.30
N TRP A 796 -21.52 47.84 -19.17
CA TRP A 796 -20.20 47.39 -18.74
C TRP A 796 -19.26 48.53 -18.33
N PHE A 797 -19.32 49.65 -19.05
CA PHE A 797 -18.45 50.81 -18.88
C PHE A 797 -19.29 52.08 -18.68
N LEU A 798 -19.25 52.63 -17.46
CA LEU A 798 -20.03 53.80 -17.08
C LEU A 798 -19.46 55.08 -17.73
N SER A 799 -20.33 55.98 -18.15
CA SER A 799 -19.90 57.23 -18.78
C SER A 799 -19.49 58.25 -17.73
N ARG A 800 -18.19 58.55 -17.64
CA ARG A 800 -17.67 59.78 -17.02
C ARG A 800 -17.35 60.82 -18.11
N SER A 801 -17.64 62.08 -17.84
CA SER A 801 -17.46 63.18 -18.80
C SER A 801 -16.01 63.70 -18.89
N VAL A 802 -14.98 62.88 -19.08
CA VAL A 802 -13.61 63.35 -19.44
C VAL A 802 -12.81 62.26 -20.17
N LYS A 803 -11.93 62.63 -21.13
CA LYS A 803 -10.96 61.73 -21.81
C LYS A 803 -10.08 60.91 -20.85
N THR A 804 -9.70 61.45 -19.68
CA THR A 804 -8.88 60.76 -18.67
C THR A 804 -9.56 59.51 -18.11
N ALA A 805 -10.89 59.51 -17.96
CA ALA A 805 -11.64 58.36 -17.47
C ALA A 805 -11.60 57.17 -18.43
N LYS A 806 -11.48 57.40 -19.76
CA LYS A 806 -11.39 56.32 -20.74
C LYS A 806 -10.04 55.59 -20.66
N ASN A 807 -8.95 56.32 -20.40
CA ASN A 807 -7.64 55.70 -20.20
C ASN A 807 -7.65 54.83 -18.94
N GLU A 808 -8.20 55.34 -17.83
CA GLU A 808 -8.33 54.60 -16.57
C GLU A 808 -9.16 53.32 -16.75
N THR A 809 -10.32 53.38 -17.42
CA THR A 809 -11.14 52.20 -17.75
C THR A 809 -10.36 51.14 -18.52
N ILE A 810 -9.61 51.53 -19.55
CA ILE A 810 -8.81 50.59 -20.34
C ILE A 810 -7.65 50.02 -19.51
N THR A 811 -6.98 50.85 -18.71
CA THR A 811 -5.92 50.37 -17.79
C THR A 811 -6.47 49.32 -16.81
N GLN A 812 -7.64 49.57 -16.21
CA GLN A 812 -8.27 48.59 -15.30
C GLN A 812 -8.68 47.31 -16.04
N PHE A 813 -9.22 47.41 -17.25
CA PHE A 813 -9.53 46.24 -18.06
C PHE A 813 -8.27 45.42 -18.39
N LEU A 814 -7.19 46.07 -18.80
CA LEU A 814 -5.92 45.42 -19.09
C LEU A 814 -5.37 44.70 -17.84
N GLN A 815 -5.34 45.39 -16.70
CA GLN A 815 -4.76 44.89 -15.47
C GLN A 815 -5.57 43.77 -14.80
N LEU A 816 -6.90 43.88 -14.78
CA LEU A 816 -7.78 42.95 -14.05
C LEU A 816 -8.26 41.77 -14.91
N CYS A 817 -8.25 41.92 -16.24
CA CYS A 817 -8.81 40.92 -17.16
C CYS A 817 -7.77 40.41 -18.17
N LEU A 818 -7.27 41.27 -19.06
CA LEU A 818 -6.50 40.81 -20.22
C LEU A 818 -5.13 40.23 -19.84
N PHE A 819 -4.31 40.94 -19.07
CA PHE A 819 -2.96 40.48 -18.73
C PHE A 819 -2.91 39.21 -17.87
N PRO A 820 -3.74 39.08 -16.81
CA PRO A 820 -3.76 37.85 -16.02
C PRO A 820 -4.26 36.66 -16.82
N ARG A 821 -5.21 36.87 -17.74
CA ARG A 821 -5.80 35.79 -18.52
C ARG A 821 -4.96 35.37 -19.73
N CYS A 822 -4.33 36.31 -20.43
CA CYS A 822 -3.55 35.99 -21.63
C CYS A 822 -2.29 35.17 -21.31
N THR A 823 -1.78 35.26 -20.08
CA THR A 823 -0.63 34.48 -19.59
C THR A 823 -1.04 33.16 -18.93
N PHE A 824 -2.33 32.85 -18.86
CA PHE A 824 -2.83 31.66 -18.18
C PHE A 824 -2.68 30.40 -19.03
N THR A 825 -3.19 30.41 -20.27
CA THR A 825 -3.02 29.36 -21.28
C THR A 825 -3.03 29.96 -22.69
N ALA A 826 -2.50 29.23 -23.68
CA ALA A 826 -2.58 29.65 -25.08
C ALA A 826 -4.03 29.88 -25.56
N LEU A 827 -4.99 29.08 -25.08
CA LEU A 827 -6.42 29.24 -25.41
C LEU A 827 -7.03 30.49 -24.78
N ASP A 828 -6.62 30.81 -23.56
CA ASP A 828 -7.06 32.04 -22.90
C ASP A 828 -6.45 33.30 -23.54
N ALA A 829 -5.24 33.22 -24.11
CA ALA A 829 -4.68 34.29 -24.93
C ALA A 829 -5.52 34.57 -26.19
N ILE A 830 -5.92 33.51 -26.91
CA ILE A 830 -6.80 33.63 -28.07
C ILE A 830 -8.18 34.15 -27.66
N PHE A 831 -8.71 33.69 -26.51
CA PHE A 831 -9.93 34.24 -25.93
C PHE A 831 -9.84 35.74 -25.71
N CYS A 832 -8.77 36.21 -25.08
CA CYS A 832 -8.56 37.63 -24.82
C CYS A 832 -8.64 38.46 -26.11
N ALA A 833 -7.90 38.06 -27.14
CA ALA A 833 -7.93 38.73 -28.44
C ALA A 833 -9.33 38.69 -29.07
N LYS A 834 -9.97 37.52 -29.08
CA LYS A 834 -11.31 37.37 -29.68
C LYS A 834 -12.36 38.17 -28.93
N PHE A 835 -12.32 38.20 -27.60
CA PHE A 835 -13.26 38.94 -26.77
C PHE A 835 -13.17 40.44 -27.05
N VAL A 836 -11.95 41.01 -27.16
CA VAL A 836 -11.74 42.42 -27.55
C VAL A 836 -12.37 42.73 -28.90
N HIS A 837 -12.18 41.85 -29.90
CA HIS A 837 -12.85 41.99 -31.19
C HIS A 837 -14.37 41.89 -31.07
N THR A 838 -14.90 40.96 -30.27
CA THR A 838 -16.34 40.78 -30.06
C THR A 838 -16.97 42.03 -29.46
N ILE A 839 -16.42 42.59 -28.39
CA ILE A 839 -16.96 43.80 -27.76
C ILE A 839 -16.85 45.04 -28.67
N HIS A 840 -15.82 45.10 -29.53
CA HIS A 840 -15.72 46.11 -30.58
C HIS A 840 -16.83 45.96 -31.63
N SER A 841 -17.01 44.74 -32.17
CA SER A 841 -18.05 44.44 -33.16
C SER A 841 -19.46 44.68 -32.64
N LEU A 842 -19.69 44.48 -31.34
CA LEU A 842 -20.96 44.77 -30.66
C LEU A 842 -21.22 46.28 -30.47
N LYS A 843 -20.25 47.16 -30.77
CA LYS A 843 -20.32 48.61 -30.51
C LYS A 843 -20.66 48.89 -29.04
N THR A 844 -19.85 48.32 -28.16
CA THR A 844 -19.97 48.49 -26.71
C THR A 844 -19.78 49.97 -26.35
N ALA A 845 -20.73 50.54 -25.61
CA ALA A 845 -20.66 51.94 -25.20
C ALA A 845 -19.40 52.22 -24.36
N ASN A 846 -18.79 53.39 -24.55
CA ASN A 846 -17.63 53.89 -23.81
C ASN A 846 -16.33 53.07 -23.90
N PHE A 847 -16.30 51.94 -24.62
CA PHE A 847 -15.08 51.17 -24.87
C PHE A 847 -14.28 51.76 -26.04
N SER A 848 -12.99 52.06 -25.82
CA SER A 848 -12.09 52.55 -26.87
C SER A 848 -11.13 51.45 -27.29
N THR A 849 -11.41 50.80 -28.42
CA THR A 849 -10.54 49.76 -28.98
C THR A 849 -9.19 50.32 -29.41
N LEU A 850 -9.16 51.58 -29.88
CA LEU A 850 -7.90 52.23 -30.27
C LEU A 850 -6.96 52.38 -29.06
N LEU A 851 -7.48 52.83 -27.92
CA LEU A 851 -6.71 52.95 -26.67
C LEU A 851 -6.35 51.60 -26.03
N CYS A 852 -7.03 50.52 -26.41
CA CYS A 852 -6.72 49.19 -25.92
C CYS A 852 -5.58 48.53 -26.70
N TYR A 853 -5.34 48.98 -27.94
CA TYR A 853 -4.25 48.50 -28.79
C TYR A 853 -3.02 49.41 -28.78
N ASP A 854 -3.22 50.71 -28.56
CA ASP A 854 -2.16 51.68 -28.20
C ASP A 854 -1.64 51.38 -26.79
#